data_AF-A0A9P6LFT3-F1
#
_entry.id   AF-A0A9P6LFT3-F1
#
_cell.length_a   1.000
_cell.length_b   1.000
_cell.length_c   1.000
_cell.angle_alpha   90.00
_cell.angle_beta   90.00
_cell.angle_gamma   90.00
#
_symmetry.space_group_name_H-M   'P 1'
#
loop_
_entity.id
_entity.type
_entity.pdbx_description
1 polymer ?
#
loop_
_entity_poly.entity_id
_entity_poly.type
_entity_poly.pdbx_seq_one_letter_code
_entity_poly.pdbx_strand_id
1 'polypeptide(L)'
;MASTASARAPASMPGFLFGLFGLLLAYSARAGPESAPGDRCPDYVARHAPLIWLHSDDPFKPSDLLTHVRHTTPMLDGNPIPDLPSLDLDNLDILNQYGEKNIALTSNDDPLTYPQWLYGEAPDADGRIHNSTPCVVVLVEKNQRDLDAFFFYFYSFNEGPNITQVLEPLKHIVKGEKVESGMHFGDHVGDWEHNMVRFRDGNPTGIYFSQHVDGSSYHWDDSKLSKSDGRPIVYSARGSHANYAAAGNQIHNVVLVDYCDEGQKWDPVLSAYFYRFDAQSFRFTRIDPPDGLASSPSPSANLTSLIYYAGRWGDAQWPDSDPRQDTVPKFGLKRFNAGPTGPRHKHLVRKGLKPDQRRKMGWTEWFVDKMATAFLMGGHDFKPDRDIPDLTGKVIIVTGGNAGLGLETIRQIAKHNPAHIYLAGRSKERGEKAIEALRKEGASIAPISYLPLDLSSFDSIKAAVQSFKESSQRLDLLINNAGIMSTPDGLTQEGYEIQFGTNHMGHALFTQLLLPVMKKTANENPDVRIVFLSSGAEGWAPKDTYQFDKLKTKMPETASRYRYGISKVANIHYAAALAERNPEIKVVSVHPGVVETNLAESIINNSNFLIGMVVYLGTKVAAVSPQKGALNQLWASFSPDVRSGTFYHPVGVTGKGTRFSENKDKREQLYKWTEDELRSHL
;
A
#
# COMPACT_ATOMS: atom_id res chain seq x y z
N MET A 1 -9.44 49.12 -29.19
CA MET A 1 -9.46 50.58 -28.87
C MET A 1 -10.84 50.92 -28.32
N ALA A 2 -10.92 51.94 -27.45
CA ALA A 2 -12.03 52.12 -26.51
C ALA A 2 -13.03 53.22 -26.91
N SER A 3 -14.22 53.20 -26.29
CA SER A 3 -15.04 54.38 -25.98
C SER A 3 -15.96 54.06 -24.78
N THR A 4 -16.46 55.08 -24.07
CA THR A 4 -16.82 55.03 -22.64
C THR A 4 -18.14 55.74 -22.27
N ALA A 5 -18.56 55.56 -21.00
CA ALA A 5 -19.66 56.22 -20.23
C ALA A 5 -21.07 55.57 -20.34
N SER A 6 -21.86 55.31 -19.27
CA SER A 6 -22.14 55.98 -17.96
C SER A 6 -23.06 57.21 -18.10
N ALA A 7 -24.11 57.46 -17.30
CA ALA A 7 -24.91 56.72 -16.30
C ALA A 7 -26.21 57.54 -16.01
N ARG A 8 -27.18 57.06 -15.19
CA ARG A 8 -28.20 57.90 -14.52
C ARG A 8 -28.98 57.23 -13.36
N ALA A 9 -29.40 58.05 -12.39
CA ALA A 9 -30.34 57.84 -11.28
C ALA A 9 -31.02 59.22 -10.98
N PRO A 10 -31.84 59.50 -9.93
CA PRO A 10 -32.41 58.67 -8.83
C PRO A 10 -33.92 59.01 -8.46
N ALA A 11 -34.32 58.80 -7.19
CA ALA A 11 -35.52 59.31 -6.42
C ALA A 11 -36.85 58.49 -6.47
N SER A 12 -37.78 58.48 -5.47
CA SER A 12 -37.79 58.77 -3.99
C SER A 12 -39.13 58.27 -3.33
N MET A 13 -39.24 58.23 -1.97
CA MET A 13 -40.34 57.64 -1.12
C MET A 13 -41.66 58.45 -0.96
N PRO A 14 -42.78 57.86 -0.41
CA PRO A 14 -43.20 58.03 1.02
C PRO A 14 -43.91 56.81 1.74
N GLY A 15 -44.25 56.93 3.06
CA GLY A 15 -44.82 55.87 3.99
C GLY A 15 -46.38 55.74 4.07
N PHE A 16 -47.09 55.09 5.03
CA PHE A 16 -46.90 54.83 6.50
C PHE A 16 -47.97 53.81 7.11
N LEU A 17 -47.90 53.44 8.43
CA LEU A 17 -48.90 52.76 9.36
C LEU A 17 -49.07 51.18 9.35
N PHE A 18 -49.30 50.40 10.46
CA PHE A 18 -49.17 50.57 11.96
C PHE A 18 -49.35 49.25 12.81
N GLY A 19 -48.64 49.11 13.96
CA GLY A 19 -49.02 48.39 15.24
C GLY A 19 -48.94 46.85 15.40
N LEU A 20 -48.91 46.22 16.61
CA LEU A 20 -48.44 46.59 17.99
C LEU A 20 -48.40 45.35 18.96
N PHE A 21 -47.82 45.52 20.18
CA PHE A 21 -47.51 44.60 21.33
C PHE A 21 -46.02 44.16 21.41
N GLY A 22 -45.39 43.77 22.54
CA GLY A 22 -45.77 43.67 23.99
C GLY A 22 -45.19 42.37 24.63
N LEU A 23 -44.64 42.24 25.86
CA LEU A 23 -44.40 43.11 27.05
C LEU A 23 -43.06 42.70 27.75
N LEU A 24 -42.58 43.44 28.77
CA LEU A 24 -41.28 43.26 29.48
C LEU A 24 -41.23 42.09 30.50
N LEU A 25 -40.01 41.65 30.84
CA LEU A 25 -39.62 41.30 32.22
C LEU A 25 -38.12 41.59 32.49
N ALA A 26 -37.73 41.64 33.77
CA ALA A 26 -36.64 42.49 34.25
C ALA A 26 -35.28 41.81 34.54
N TYR A 27 -34.24 42.64 34.61
CA TYR A 27 -32.88 42.28 35.02
C TYR A 27 -32.82 41.83 36.49
N SER A 28 -32.15 40.72 36.78
CA SER A 28 -31.78 40.33 38.14
C SER A 28 -30.35 39.79 38.13
N ALA A 29 -29.48 40.38 38.95
CA ALA A 29 -28.09 39.95 39.05
C ALA A 29 -27.99 38.64 39.85
N ARG A 30 -27.43 37.59 39.23
CA ARG A 30 -27.09 36.34 39.91
C ARG A 30 -25.88 35.69 39.24
N ALA A 31 -24.97 35.19 40.08
CA ALA A 31 -23.82 34.30 39.84
C ALA A 31 -23.17 34.28 38.43
N GLY A 32 -21.85 34.52 38.37
CA GLY A 32 -21.08 34.43 37.13
C GLY A 32 -21.27 33.08 36.43
N PRO A 33 -21.35 33.05 35.09
CA PRO A 33 -21.72 31.85 34.35
C PRO A 33 -20.61 30.80 34.37
N GLU A 34 -21.00 29.55 34.60
CA GLU A 34 -20.24 28.37 34.17
C GLU A 34 -20.03 28.44 32.64
N SER A 35 -18.90 27.90 32.16
CA SER A 35 -18.52 27.86 30.75
C SER A 35 -19.60 27.21 29.89
N ALA A 36 -19.91 27.81 28.73
CA ALA A 36 -20.93 27.28 27.83
C ALA A 36 -20.56 25.87 27.29
N PRO A 37 -21.54 24.99 26.98
CA PRO A 37 -21.27 23.61 26.52
C PRO A 37 -20.51 23.46 25.20
N GLY A 38 -20.09 24.55 24.55
CA GLY A 38 -19.43 24.55 23.25
C GLY A 38 -17.90 24.57 23.31
N ASP A 39 -17.29 25.05 24.39
CA ASP A 39 -15.87 25.46 24.37
C ASP A 39 -14.88 24.40 24.87
N ARG A 40 -15.31 23.15 25.07
CA ARG A 40 -14.49 22.03 25.55
C ARG A 40 -14.40 20.89 24.54
N CYS A 41 -13.25 20.20 24.51
CA CYS A 41 -13.08 18.94 23.80
C CYS A 41 -13.92 17.82 24.47
N PRO A 42 -14.77 17.08 23.74
CA PRO A 42 -15.62 16.06 24.36
C PRO A 42 -14.84 14.88 24.95
N ASP A 43 -15.23 14.40 26.14
CA ASP A 43 -14.53 13.30 26.84
C ASP A 43 -14.38 12.01 26.03
N TYR A 44 -15.32 11.72 25.13
CA TYR A 44 -15.22 10.55 24.26
C TYR A 44 -14.03 10.62 23.29
N VAL A 45 -13.49 11.82 23.03
CA VAL A 45 -12.28 11.99 22.21
C VAL A 45 -11.05 11.51 22.98
N ALA A 46 -10.87 11.93 24.23
CA ALA A 46 -9.78 11.42 25.09
C ALA A 46 -9.95 9.93 25.42
N ARG A 47 -11.17 9.48 25.73
CA ARG A 47 -11.48 8.08 26.05
C ARG A 47 -11.16 7.10 24.91
N HIS A 48 -11.09 7.58 23.67
CA HIS A 48 -10.71 6.80 22.50
C HIS A 48 -9.45 7.35 21.80
N ALA A 49 -8.69 8.23 22.48
CA ALA A 49 -7.46 8.76 21.95
C ALA A 49 -6.42 7.63 21.77
N PRO A 50 -5.54 7.72 20.77
CA PRO A 50 -4.45 6.75 20.62
C PRO A 50 -3.58 6.62 21.87
N LEU A 51 -2.98 5.45 22.04
CA LEU A 51 -1.88 5.17 22.96
C LEU A 51 -0.69 4.72 22.13
N ILE A 52 0.46 5.35 22.32
CA ILE A 52 1.60 5.18 21.42
C ILE A 52 2.72 4.43 22.12
N TRP A 53 3.15 3.30 21.58
CA TRP A 53 4.45 2.74 21.88
C TRP A 53 5.51 3.52 21.11
N LEU A 54 6.32 4.28 21.83
CA LEU A 54 7.56 4.87 21.34
C LEU A 54 8.61 3.78 21.28
N HIS A 55 9.33 3.69 20.16
CA HIS A 55 10.35 2.67 19.97
C HIS A 55 11.42 2.72 21.07
N SER A 56 11.85 1.55 21.54
CA SER A 56 12.83 1.39 22.64
C SER A 56 14.15 2.13 22.36
N ASP A 57 14.84 1.75 21.27
CA ASP A 57 16.14 2.29 20.82
C ASP A 57 16.07 3.62 20.05
N ASP A 58 14.94 4.34 20.09
CA ASP A 58 14.85 5.67 19.47
C ASP A 58 15.26 6.75 20.46
N PRO A 59 16.33 7.51 20.24
CA PRO A 59 16.72 8.56 21.16
C PRO A 59 15.82 9.81 21.05
N PHE A 60 15.08 10.02 19.96
CA PHE A 60 14.26 11.21 19.75
C PHE A 60 12.84 10.96 20.24
N LYS A 61 12.46 11.67 21.31
CA LYS A 61 11.16 11.54 21.97
C LYS A 61 10.26 12.74 21.65
N PRO A 62 8.94 12.67 21.92
CA PRO A 62 8.03 13.78 21.69
C PRO A 62 8.55 15.06 22.35
N SER A 63 8.54 16.15 21.60
CA SER A 63 9.30 17.38 21.91
C SER A 63 8.40 18.59 22.13
N ASP A 64 8.81 19.49 23.01
CA ASP A 64 8.07 20.73 23.27
C ASP A 64 8.12 21.72 22.10
N LEU A 65 6.94 22.20 21.69
CA LEU A 65 6.77 23.11 20.55
C LEU A 65 7.41 24.48 20.76
N LEU A 66 7.35 25.04 21.97
CA LEU A 66 7.95 26.34 22.26
C LEU A 66 9.47 26.22 22.29
N THR A 67 10.00 25.18 22.96
CA THR A 67 11.43 24.87 23.01
C THR A 67 12.01 24.74 21.60
N HIS A 68 11.33 24.03 20.71
CA HIS A 68 11.72 23.95 19.30
C HIS A 68 11.81 25.34 18.63
N VAL A 69 10.76 26.17 18.75
CA VAL A 69 10.76 27.54 18.20
C VAL A 69 11.94 28.35 18.75
N ARG A 70 12.25 28.25 20.06
CA ARG A 70 13.36 28.99 20.69
C ARG A 70 14.76 28.55 20.21
N HIS A 71 14.91 27.35 19.68
CA HIS A 71 16.16 26.84 19.10
C HIS A 71 16.25 27.02 17.57
N THR A 72 15.37 27.81 16.97
CA THR A 72 15.37 28.10 15.53
C THR A 72 15.47 29.59 15.21
N THR A 73 15.94 29.89 14.00
CA THR A 73 15.88 31.22 13.36
C THR A 73 15.02 31.12 12.10
N PRO A 74 14.02 31.99 11.89
CA PRO A 74 13.26 32.04 10.65
C PRO A 74 14.12 32.51 9.48
N MET A 75 14.27 31.64 8.49
CA MET A 75 14.99 31.92 7.25
C MET A 75 14.01 32.00 6.07
N LEU A 76 14.20 32.98 5.18
CA LEU A 76 13.60 33.04 3.86
C LEU A 76 14.69 32.81 2.80
N ASP A 77 14.54 31.77 1.98
CA ASP A 77 15.53 31.38 0.95
C ASP A 77 16.98 31.31 1.48
N GLY A 78 17.14 30.81 2.72
CA GLY A 78 18.43 30.66 3.41
C GLY A 78 18.97 31.91 4.12
N ASN A 79 18.23 33.02 4.14
CA ASN A 79 18.65 34.27 4.77
C ASN A 79 17.78 34.57 6.01
N PRO A 80 18.34 35.02 7.15
CA PRO A 80 17.57 35.39 8.32
C PRO A 80 16.59 36.54 8.02
N ILE A 81 15.36 36.44 8.51
CA ILE A 81 14.39 37.55 8.44
C ILE A 81 14.77 38.58 9.51
N PRO A 82 15.15 39.82 9.14
CA PRO A 82 15.59 40.83 10.11
C PRO A 82 14.41 41.44 10.90
N ASP A 83 14.75 42.09 12.01
CA ASP A 83 13.86 42.95 12.81
C ASP A 83 12.56 42.28 13.32
N LEU A 84 12.58 40.95 13.47
CA LEU A 84 11.48 40.19 14.07
C LEU A 84 11.39 40.39 15.60
N PRO A 85 10.19 40.38 16.19
CA PRO A 85 10.02 40.27 17.63
C PRO A 85 10.43 38.88 18.15
N SER A 86 10.55 38.75 19.46
CA SER A 86 10.74 37.46 20.12
C SER A 86 9.58 36.50 19.80
N LEU A 87 9.86 35.42 19.07
CA LEU A 87 8.84 34.50 18.56
C LEU A 87 8.37 33.49 19.60
N ASP A 88 7.05 33.40 19.78
CA ASP A 88 6.38 32.47 20.69
C ASP A 88 5.23 31.76 19.94
N LEU A 89 4.61 30.77 20.59
CA LEU A 89 3.48 30.02 20.04
C LEU A 89 2.21 30.88 19.82
N ASP A 90 2.17 32.08 20.39
CA ASP A 90 1.07 33.04 20.22
C ASP A 90 1.28 34.12 19.15
N ASN A 91 2.47 34.18 18.52
CA ASN A 91 2.79 35.15 17.48
C ASN A 91 3.50 34.58 16.23
N LEU A 92 3.77 33.27 16.17
CA LEU A 92 4.48 32.61 15.06
C LEU A 92 3.89 32.86 13.66
N ASP A 93 2.58 33.07 13.53
CA ASP A 93 1.90 33.36 12.26
C ASP A 93 2.20 34.74 11.66
N ILE A 94 2.82 35.67 12.40
CA ILE A 94 3.34 36.93 11.82
C ILE A 94 4.34 36.65 10.69
N LEU A 95 5.05 35.51 10.75
CA LEU A 95 5.98 35.10 9.72
C LEU A 95 5.30 34.97 8.35
N ASN A 96 4.03 34.59 8.29
CA ASN A 96 3.31 34.34 7.03
C ASN A 96 3.38 35.53 6.05
N GLN A 97 3.48 36.77 6.56
CA GLN A 97 3.58 37.99 5.74
C GLN A 97 4.84 38.08 4.88
N TYR A 98 5.89 37.33 5.21
CA TYR A 98 7.17 37.33 4.48
C TYR A 98 7.25 36.25 3.38
N GLY A 99 6.31 35.29 3.32
CA GLY A 99 6.30 34.28 2.25
C GLY A 99 5.77 32.89 2.60
N GLU A 100 4.71 32.76 3.42
CA GLU A 100 4.07 31.49 3.81
C GLU A 100 5.01 30.25 3.87
N LYS A 101 5.00 29.42 2.82
CA LYS A 101 5.68 28.10 2.75
C LYS A 101 7.17 28.16 2.47
N ASN A 102 7.70 29.34 2.16
CA ASN A 102 9.13 29.54 1.85
C ASN A 102 9.96 29.84 3.09
N ILE A 103 9.30 30.06 4.24
CA ILE A 103 9.95 30.33 5.52
C ILE A 103 10.24 29.01 6.23
N ALA A 104 11.48 28.85 6.67
CA ALA A 104 11.96 27.70 7.42
C ALA A 104 12.38 28.11 8.83
N LEU A 105 11.84 27.46 9.86
CA LEU A 105 12.37 27.52 11.22
C LEU A 105 13.68 26.72 11.27
N THR A 106 14.76 27.36 10.82
CA THR A 106 16.06 26.70 10.61
C THR A 106 16.80 26.59 11.94
N SER A 107 17.43 25.45 12.20
CA SER A 107 18.15 25.21 13.44
C SER A 107 19.23 26.25 13.72
N ASN A 108 19.35 26.68 14.97
CA ASN A 108 20.45 27.54 15.43
C ASN A 108 21.76 26.76 15.65
N ASP A 109 21.65 25.43 15.78
CA ASP A 109 22.73 24.49 16.04
C ASP A 109 22.97 23.61 14.79
N ASP A 110 24.11 22.91 14.69
CA ASP A 110 24.28 21.88 13.66
C ASP A 110 23.53 20.60 14.11
N PRO A 111 22.42 20.18 13.47
CA PRO A 111 21.59 19.09 13.99
C PRO A 111 22.33 17.74 14.04
N LEU A 112 23.37 17.56 13.22
CA LEU A 112 24.23 16.37 13.23
C LEU A 112 25.18 16.29 14.46
N THR A 113 25.22 17.34 15.29
CA THR A 113 25.88 17.30 16.61
C THR A 113 24.94 16.81 17.72
N TYR A 114 23.67 16.57 17.41
CA TYR A 114 22.62 16.13 18.32
C TYR A 114 22.50 16.98 19.61
N PRO A 115 22.25 18.30 19.49
CA PRO A 115 22.07 19.17 20.65
C PRO A 115 20.86 18.75 21.50
N GLN A 116 20.95 18.99 22.82
CA GLN A 116 20.08 18.36 23.82
C GLN A 116 18.56 18.54 23.58
N TRP A 117 18.15 19.64 22.95
CA TRP A 117 16.75 19.97 22.69
C TRP A 117 16.11 19.12 21.57
N LEU A 118 16.89 18.37 20.79
CA LEU A 118 16.37 17.43 19.79
C LEU A 118 15.79 16.16 20.40
N TYR A 119 16.29 15.72 21.56
CA TYR A 119 15.92 14.44 22.18
C TYR A 119 14.50 14.42 22.78
N GLY A 120 13.86 15.58 22.99
CA GLY A 120 12.54 15.68 23.59
C GLY A 120 12.46 15.18 25.04
N GLU A 121 11.28 14.74 25.46
CA GLU A 121 11.03 14.22 26.82
C GLU A 121 10.40 12.81 26.74
N ALA A 122 10.99 11.86 27.45
CA ALA A 122 10.44 10.50 27.55
C ALA A 122 9.24 10.46 28.50
N PRO A 123 8.18 9.67 28.22
CA PRO A 123 7.06 9.50 29.11
C PRO A 123 7.44 8.70 30.38
N ASP A 124 6.70 8.92 31.47
CA ASP A 124 6.76 8.09 32.67
C ASP A 124 5.99 6.76 32.51
N ALA A 125 5.88 5.99 33.60
CA ALA A 125 5.21 4.69 33.62
C ALA A 125 3.70 4.76 33.34
N ASP A 126 3.05 5.90 33.61
CA ASP A 126 1.64 6.15 33.32
C ASP A 126 1.44 6.74 31.90
N GLY A 127 2.53 6.92 31.16
CA GLY A 127 2.54 7.48 29.81
C GLY A 127 2.52 9.00 29.76
N ARG A 128 2.80 9.69 30.88
CA ARG A 128 2.77 11.15 30.97
C ARG A 128 4.13 11.78 30.67
N ILE A 129 4.10 12.86 29.89
CA ILE A 129 5.19 13.82 29.70
C ILE A 129 4.85 15.04 30.56
N HIS A 130 5.81 15.57 31.34
CA HIS A 130 5.52 16.54 32.41
C HIS A 130 5.86 17.98 32.06
N ASN A 131 6.95 18.21 31.34
CA ASN A 131 7.51 19.55 31.11
C ASN A 131 7.27 20.05 29.67
N SER A 132 6.98 19.13 28.74
CA SER A 132 6.78 19.40 27.32
C SER A 132 5.30 19.30 26.92
N THR A 133 4.85 20.11 25.96
CA THR A 133 3.53 19.95 25.29
C THR A 133 3.69 19.53 23.82
N PRO A 134 3.97 18.25 23.53
CA PRO A 134 4.28 17.77 22.18
C PRO A 134 3.06 17.40 21.33
N CYS A 135 1.84 17.42 21.89
CA CYS A 135 0.63 17.02 21.17
C CYS A 135 -0.29 18.20 20.82
N VAL A 136 -0.90 18.13 19.63
CA VAL A 136 -1.96 19.03 19.19
C VAL A 136 -3.16 18.20 18.77
N VAL A 137 -4.31 18.44 19.40
CA VAL A 137 -5.60 17.80 19.08
C VAL A 137 -6.48 18.78 18.31
N VAL A 138 -6.93 18.39 17.12
CA VAL A 138 -7.83 19.20 16.27
C VAL A 138 -9.12 18.46 16.00
N LEU A 139 -10.24 19.05 16.42
CA LEU A 139 -11.59 18.53 16.15
C LEU A 139 -12.16 19.18 14.88
N VAL A 140 -12.57 18.36 13.91
CA VAL A 140 -13.22 18.80 12.67
C VAL A 140 -14.66 18.31 12.68
N GLU A 141 -15.58 19.23 12.96
CA GLU A 141 -17.02 18.95 12.94
C GLU A 141 -17.52 18.93 11.49
N LYS A 142 -18.10 17.80 11.06
CA LYS A 142 -18.55 17.60 9.67
C LYS A 142 -20.05 17.80 9.52
N ASN A 143 -20.81 17.43 10.55
CA ASN A 143 -22.24 17.66 10.74
C ASN A 143 -22.59 17.40 12.22
N GLN A 144 -23.86 17.48 12.60
CA GLN A 144 -24.32 17.27 13.99
C GLN A 144 -23.99 15.87 14.58
N ARG A 145 -23.60 14.91 13.75
CA ARG A 145 -23.35 13.51 14.15
C ARG A 145 -21.89 13.09 13.95
N ASP A 146 -21.26 13.53 12.87
CA ASP A 146 -19.91 13.11 12.46
C ASP A 146 -18.83 14.14 12.85
N LEU A 147 -17.80 13.66 13.57
CA LEU A 147 -16.63 14.46 14.00
C LEU A 147 -15.34 13.68 13.70
N ASP A 148 -14.34 14.33 13.11
CA ASP A 148 -12.99 13.78 12.95
C ASP A 148 -12.07 14.43 14.00
N ALA A 149 -11.47 13.65 14.90
CA ALA A 149 -10.46 14.13 15.83
C ALA A 149 -9.06 13.73 15.34
N PHE A 150 -8.23 14.73 15.04
CA PHE A 150 -6.82 14.54 14.68
C PHE A 150 -5.96 14.67 15.92
N PHE A 151 -4.99 13.78 16.08
CA PHE A 151 -4.00 13.77 17.14
C PHE A 151 -2.64 13.91 16.47
N PHE A 152 -2.06 15.12 16.52
CA PHE A 152 -0.74 15.42 15.97
C PHE A 152 0.32 15.29 17.05
N TYR A 153 1.48 14.76 16.68
CA TYR A 153 2.62 14.49 17.55
C TYR A 153 3.83 15.20 16.98
N PHE A 154 4.51 15.97 17.83
CA PHE A 154 5.67 16.75 17.44
C PHE A 154 6.98 16.16 17.97
N TYR A 155 7.99 16.13 17.11
CA TYR A 155 9.36 15.75 17.45
C TYR A 155 10.30 16.86 16.95
N SER A 156 11.31 17.23 17.73
CA SER A 156 12.26 18.29 17.33
C SER A 156 13.23 17.84 16.25
N PHE A 157 13.39 16.53 16.07
CA PHE A 157 14.20 15.91 15.04
C PHE A 157 13.53 14.62 14.58
N ASN A 158 13.67 14.29 13.31
CA ASN A 158 13.39 12.99 12.72
C ASN A 158 14.72 12.54 12.11
N GLU A 159 15.27 11.41 12.57
CA GLU A 159 16.53 10.89 12.04
C GLU A 159 16.34 10.18 10.70
N GLY A 160 15.09 9.89 10.30
CA GLY A 160 14.78 9.07 9.14
C GLY A 160 15.09 7.59 9.37
N PRO A 161 14.74 6.72 8.40
CA PRO A 161 15.11 5.30 8.44
C PRO A 161 16.62 5.09 8.24
N ASN A 162 17.16 4.06 8.87
CA ASN A 162 18.58 3.70 8.76
C ASN A 162 18.87 2.98 7.43
N ILE A 163 19.91 3.35 6.68
CA ILE A 163 20.24 2.70 5.40
C ILE A 163 20.66 1.23 5.54
N THR A 164 21.02 0.77 6.74
CA THR A 164 21.26 -0.67 6.99
C THR A 164 19.97 -1.47 7.17
N GLN A 165 18.81 -0.82 7.33
CA GLN A 165 17.47 -1.42 7.27
C GLN A 165 16.96 -1.58 5.83
N VAL A 166 17.82 -1.34 4.83
CA VAL A 166 17.56 -1.64 3.42
C VAL A 166 17.53 -3.15 3.20
N LEU A 167 16.44 -3.64 2.59
CA LEU A 167 16.22 -5.07 2.32
C LEU A 167 17.35 -5.68 1.46
N GLU A 168 17.89 -6.83 1.87
CA GLU A 168 18.79 -7.61 1.01
C GLU A 168 18.05 -8.02 -0.29
N PRO A 169 18.73 -8.02 -1.46
CA PRO A 169 20.14 -7.77 -1.71
C PRO A 169 20.51 -6.30 -1.98
N LEU A 170 19.65 -5.30 -1.71
CA LEU A 170 19.96 -3.91 -2.04
C LEU A 170 21.21 -3.40 -1.31
N LYS A 171 21.48 -3.88 -0.09
CA LYS A 171 22.75 -3.67 0.64
C LYS A 171 24.00 -3.97 -0.19
N HIS A 172 23.93 -4.94 -1.10
CA HIS A 172 25.04 -5.30 -2.00
C HIS A 172 25.22 -4.35 -3.19
N ILE A 173 24.21 -3.55 -3.54
CA ILE A 173 24.19 -2.61 -4.68
C ILE A 173 24.55 -1.18 -4.25
N VAL A 174 24.26 -0.83 -2.99
CA VAL A 174 24.62 0.46 -2.38
C VAL A 174 25.97 0.42 -1.65
N LYS A 175 26.82 -0.59 -1.91
CA LYS A 175 28.13 -0.77 -1.26
C LYS A 175 29.02 0.48 -1.35
N GLY A 176 29.50 0.91 -0.18
CA GLY A 176 30.38 2.04 0.07
C GLY A 176 30.36 2.39 1.56
N GLU A 177 31.40 3.08 2.06
CA GLU A 177 31.58 3.37 3.49
C GLU A 177 30.32 3.93 4.17
N LYS A 178 29.59 4.82 3.49
CA LYS A 178 28.40 5.52 4.03
C LYS A 178 27.16 4.63 4.20
N VAL A 179 27.16 3.42 3.64
CA VAL A 179 26.05 2.44 3.81
C VAL A 179 26.43 1.35 4.80
N GLU A 180 27.71 1.05 4.93
CA GLU A 180 28.22 0.10 5.92
C GLU A 180 28.29 0.72 7.33
N SER A 181 28.28 2.06 7.44
CA SER A 181 28.36 2.80 8.70
C SER A 181 27.06 2.92 9.51
N GLY A 182 25.91 2.46 8.99
CA GLY A 182 24.62 2.67 9.68
C GLY A 182 24.06 4.09 9.58
N MET A 183 24.44 4.86 8.55
CA MET A 183 23.92 6.21 8.31
C MET A 183 22.40 6.21 8.05
N HIS A 184 21.68 7.20 8.57
CA HIS A 184 20.28 7.41 8.25
C HIS A 184 20.10 8.34 7.04
N PHE A 185 18.93 8.27 6.41
CA PHE A 185 18.58 9.11 5.27
C PHE A 185 17.14 9.59 5.35
N GLY A 186 16.97 10.88 5.12
CA GLY A 186 15.70 11.58 5.27
C GLY A 186 15.62 12.40 6.55
N ASP A 187 16.71 12.45 7.32
CA ASP A 187 16.98 13.29 8.48
C ASP A 187 16.38 14.70 8.29
N HIS A 188 15.65 15.23 9.28
CA HIS A 188 15.19 16.61 9.27
C HIS A 188 14.89 17.14 10.68
N VAL A 189 15.18 18.42 10.90
CA VAL A 189 14.72 19.14 12.10
C VAL A 189 13.20 19.36 11.98
N GLY A 190 12.50 19.18 13.09
CA GLY A 190 11.05 19.33 13.24
C GLY A 190 10.25 18.26 12.50
N ASP A 191 9.30 17.60 13.16
CA ASP A 191 8.46 16.59 12.52
C ASP A 191 7.03 16.54 13.09
N TRP A 192 6.08 16.15 12.25
CA TRP A 192 4.64 16.15 12.51
C TRP A 192 4.00 14.84 12.05
N GLU A 193 4.03 13.82 12.89
CA GLU A 193 3.24 12.59 12.70
C GLU A 193 1.83 12.76 13.29
N HIS A 194 0.86 11.95 12.84
CA HIS A 194 -0.52 12.04 13.34
C HIS A 194 -1.41 10.81 13.17
N ASN A 195 -2.40 10.67 14.05
CA ASN A 195 -3.58 9.85 13.81
C ASN A 195 -4.82 10.70 13.56
N MET A 196 -5.86 10.11 12.98
CA MET A 196 -7.22 10.66 13.02
C MET A 196 -8.22 9.58 13.39
N VAL A 197 -9.08 9.85 14.37
CA VAL A 197 -10.21 8.98 14.75
C VAL A 197 -11.51 9.65 14.33
N ARG A 198 -12.36 8.91 13.59
CA ARG A 198 -13.69 9.38 13.19
C ARG A 198 -14.76 8.89 14.15
N PHE A 199 -15.54 9.82 14.68
CA PHE A 199 -16.68 9.56 15.54
C PHE A 199 -18.00 9.76 14.80
N ARG A 200 -19.02 9.00 15.19
CA ARG A 200 -20.42 9.20 14.86
C ARG A 200 -21.25 9.09 16.14
N ASP A 201 -22.01 10.12 16.46
CA ASP A 201 -22.81 10.22 17.69
C ASP A 201 -21.97 9.92 18.95
N GLY A 202 -20.74 10.42 19.00
CA GLY A 202 -19.75 10.17 20.07
C GLY A 202 -19.08 8.80 20.06
N ASN A 203 -19.48 7.87 19.18
CA ASN A 203 -18.90 6.54 19.08
C ASN A 203 -17.82 6.49 17.97
N PRO A 204 -16.63 5.95 18.22
CA PRO A 204 -15.60 5.83 17.18
C PRO A 204 -15.97 4.78 16.13
N THR A 205 -15.70 5.08 14.86
CA THR A 205 -16.09 4.28 13.69
C THR A 205 -14.90 3.84 12.82
N GLY A 206 -13.75 4.50 12.98
CA GLY A 206 -12.50 4.12 12.33
C GLY A 206 -11.36 5.06 12.67
N ILE A 207 -10.15 4.65 12.29
CA ILE A 207 -8.90 5.36 12.54
C ILE A 207 -8.05 5.41 11.27
N TYR A 208 -7.25 6.47 11.14
CA TYR A 208 -6.21 6.67 10.15
C TYR A 208 -4.84 6.83 10.82
N PHE A 209 -3.80 6.30 10.17
CA PHE A 209 -2.40 6.39 10.55
C PHE A 209 -1.63 7.11 9.43
N SER A 210 -0.79 8.09 9.80
CA SER A 210 -0.11 9.02 8.90
C SER A 210 1.08 8.46 8.11
N GLN A 211 1.51 7.22 8.38
CA GLN A 211 2.61 6.54 7.69
C GLN A 211 2.69 6.82 6.18
N HIS A 212 3.70 7.60 5.79
CA HIS A 212 4.17 7.79 4.41
C HIS A 212 3.11 8.35 3.44
N VAL A 213 3.24 8.05 2.15
CA VAL A 213 2.53 8.75 1.07
C VAL A 213 1.00 8.52 1.08
N ASP A 214 0.54 7.35 1.53
CA ASP A 214 -0.87 6.91 1.40
C ASP A 214 -1.55 6.59 2.76
N GLY A 215 -0.79 6.50 3.87
CA GLY A 215 -1.28 6.12 5.20
C GLY A 215 -1.89 4.71 5.29
N SER A 216 -2.31 4.31 6.49
CA SER A 216 -3.21 3.15 6.68
C SER A 216 -4.51 3.59 7.38
N SER A 217 -5.57 2.80 7.25
CA SER A 217 -6.88 3.14 7.84
C SER A 217 -7.70 1.89 8.09
N TYR A 218 -8.33 1.83 9.26
CA TYR A 218 -9.07 0.66 9.74
C TYR A 218 -10.45 1.09 10.22
N HIS A 219 -11.44 0.19 10.08
CA HIS A 219 -12.70 0.32 10.81
C HIS A 219 -12.44 0.09 12.31
N TRP A 220 -13.28 0.64 13.18
CA TRP A 220 -13.01 0.56 14.62
C TRP A 220 -13.11 -0.87 15.17
N ASP A 221 -13.90 -1.71 14.54
CA ASP A 221 -14.12 -3.13 14.83
C ASP A 221 -13.20 -4.07 14.02
N ASP A 222 -12.23 -3.54 13.27
CA ASP A 222 -11.27 -4.38 12.53
C ASP A 222 -10.39 -5.19 13.51
N SER A 223 -10.39 -6.51 13.35
CA SER A 223 -9.55 -7.47 14.08
C SER A 223 -8.05 -7.15 14.12
N LYS A 224 -7.54 -6.33 13.19
CA LYS A 224 -6.14 -5.89 13.13
C LYS A 224 -5.83 -4.68 13.99
N LEU A 225 -6.85 -3.99 14.49
CA LEU A 225 -6.70 -2.78 15.31
C LEU A 225 -6.68 -3.15 16.79
N SER A 226 -5.47 -3.37 17.32
CA SER A 226 -5.25 -3.63 18.75
C SER A 226 -5.72 -2.45 19.62
N LYS A 227 -6.27 -2.75 20.80
CA LYS A 227 -6.79 -1.75 21.75
C LYS A 227 -6.45 -2.12 23.19
N SER A 228 -6.22 -1.13 24.03
CA SER A 228 -6.21 -1.21 25.50
C SER A 228 -7.36 -0.36 26.01
N ASP A 229 -8.28 -0.93 26.78
CA ASP A 229 -9.34 -0.16 27.46
C ASP A 229 -10.20 0.71 26.52
N GLY A 230 -10.43 0.20 25.30
CA GLY A 230 -11.15 0.89 24.22
C GLY A 230 -10.31 1.85 23.37
N ARG A 231 -9.08 2.19 23.81
CA ARG A 231 -8.14 3.08 23.11
C ARG A 231 -7.27 2.32 22.11
N PRO A 232 -7.09 2.79 20.87
CA PRO A 232 -6.30 2.11 19.86
C PRO A 232 -4.81 2.21 20.17
N ILE A 233 -4.10 1.09 20.00
CA ILE A 233 -2.64 1.05 20.12
C ILE A 233 -1.99 1.45 18.79
N VAL A 234 -0.99 2.30 18.91
CA VAL A 234 -0.14 2.79 17.81
C VAL A 234 1.30 2.48 18.15
N TYR A 235 2.11 2.17 17.15
CA TYR A 235 3.54 1.97 17.29
C TYR A 235 4.24 3.02 16.43
N SER A 236 5.15 3.78 17.03
CA SER A 236 5.99 4.76 16.35
C SER A 236 7.31 4.10 15.94
N ALA A 237 7.68 4.26 14.67
CA ALA A 237 8.88 3.65 14.11
C ALA A 237 10.18 4.37 14.52
N ARG A 238 11.27 3.61 14.68
CA ARG A 238 12.59 4.16 15.03
C ARG A 238 13.11 5.15 13.98
N GLY A 239 13.48 6.35 14.40
CA GLY A 239 14.10 7.42 13.62
C GLY A 239 13.12 8.17 12.72
N SER A 240 12.21 7.46 12.05
CA SER A 240 11.20 8.03 11.15
C SER A 240 9.91 8.46 11.84
N HIS A 241 9.68 8.05 13.10
CA HIS A 241 8.47 8.23 13.91
C HIS A 241 7.15 7.71 13.33
N ALA A 242 7.14 7.24 12.08
CA ALA A 242 5.97 6.85 11.31
C ALA A 242 5.03 5.94 12.11
N ASN A 243 3.73 6.26 12.08
CA ASN A 243 2.76 5.61 12.95
C ASN A 243 2.12 4.35 12.31
N TYR A 244 2.10 3.25 13.05
CA TYR A 244 1.62 1.94 12.60
C TYR A 244 0.64 1.27 13.58
N ALA A 245 -0.18 0.35 13.08
CA ALA A 245 -1.16 -0.41 13.88
C ALA A 245 -0.60 -1.69 14.54
N ALA A 246 0.65 -2.05 14.25
CA ALA A 246 1.32 -3.25 14.77
C ALA A 246 2.84 -3.01 14.93
N ALA A 247 3.45 -3.74 15.87
CA ALA A 247 4.90 -3.85 16.01
C ALA A 247 5.55 -4.64 14.86
N GLY A 248 6.88 -4.74 14.88
CA GLY A 248 7.70 -5.47 13.91
C GLY A 248 8.10 -4.65 12.70
N ASN A 249 8.49 -5.34 11.63
CA ASN A 249 8.95 -4.73 10.38
C ASN A 249 7.77 -4.18 9.57
N GLN A 250 7.82 -2.90 9.25
CA GLN A 250 6.83 -2.18 8.47
C GLN A 250 7.47 -1.60 7.20
N ILE A 251 6.72 -1.52 6.09
CA ILE A 251 7.28 -0.94 4.86
C ILE A 251 7.26 0.59 4.98
N HIS A 252 8.45 1.21 4.96
CA HIS A 252 8.61 2.66 5.01
C HIS A 252 8.31 3.29 3.64
N ASN A 253 8.90 2.74 2.57
CA ASN A 253 8.60 3.03 1.16
C ASN A 253 9.63 2.27 0.33
N VAL A 254 9.23 1.68 -0.82
CA VAL A 254 10.06 1.22 -1.96
C VAL A 254 11.24 0.26 -1.65
N VAL A 255 12.17 0.63 -0.75
CA VAL A 255 13.44 -0.02 -0.39
C VAL A 255 13.66 -0.13 1.12
N LEU A 256 13.03 0.73 1.93
CA LEU A 256 13.32 0.91 3.37
C LEU A 256 12.26 0.26 4.26
N VAL A 257 12.70 -0.22 5.43
CA VAL A 257 11.87 -0.87 6.45
C VAL A 257 11.92 -0.05 7.73
N ASP A 258 10.74 0.38 8.19
CA ASP A 258 10.55 0.90 9.53
C ASP A 258 10.49 -0.26 10.51
N TYR A 259 11.08 -0.08 11.70
CA TYR A 259 10.98 -1.05 12.79
C TYR A 259 10.26 -0.41 13.98
N CYS A 260 9.30 -1.16 14.53
CA CYS A 260 8.39 -0.77 15.59
C CYS A 260 8.43 -1.82 16.72
N ASP A 261 8.44 -1.39 17.97
CA ASP A 261 8.38 -2.30 19.13
C ASP A 261 7.55 -1.72 20.30
N GLU A 262 7.47 -2.47 21.40
CA GLU A 262 6.76 -2.09 22.63
C GLU A 262 7.75 -1.47 23.64
N GLY A 263 8.36 -0.34 23.27
CA GLY A 263 9.29 0.41 24.11
C GLY A 263 8.62 1.13 25.29
N GLN A 264 8.48 2.45 25.21
CA GLN A 264 7.78 3.23 26.24
C GLN A 264 6.39 3.63 25.77
N LYS A 265 5.37 3.41 26.59
CA LYS A 265 4.00 3.82 26.30
C LYS A 265 3.87 5.32 26.57
N TRP A 266 3.24 6.04 25.65
CA TRP A 266 2.93 7.46 25.75
C TRP A 266 1.43 7.67 25.56
N ASP A 267 0.86 8.54 26.39
CA ASP A 267 -0.49 9.06 26.24
C ASP A 267 -0.45 10.53 25.78
N PRO A 268 -0.70 10.81 24.48
CA PRO A 268 -0.58 12.16 23.94
C PRO A 268 -1.54 13.18 24.55
N VAL A 269 -2.73 12.76 25.00
CA VAL A 269 -3.73 13.72 25.51
C VAL A 269 -3.45 14.21 26.93
N LEU A 270 -2.50 13.59 27.66
CA LEU A 270 -2.08 14.07 28.98
C LEU A 270 -1.27 15.38 28.94
N SER A 271 -0.73 15.74 27.78
CA SER A 271 -0.05 17.02 27.54
C SER A 271 -0.26 17.47 26.08
N ALA A 272 -1.40 18.14 25.84
CA ALA A 272 -1.81 18.57 24.50
C ALA A 272 -2.47 19.96 24.47
N TYR A 273 -2.32 20.64 23.34
CA TYR A 273 -3.16 21.79 22.97
C TYR A 273 -4.41 21.31 22.21
N PHE A 274 -5.58 21.89 22.51
CA PHE A 274 -6.85 21.48 21.89
C PHE A 274 -7.47 22.61 21.06
N TYR A 275 -7.95 22.25 19.86
CA TYR A 275 -8.59 23.18 18.93
C TYR A 275 -9.85 22.57 18.28
N ARG A 276 -10.83 23.41 17.98
CA ARG A 276 -11.86 23.14 16.98
C ARG A 276 -11.47 23.80 15.66
N PHE A 277 -11.76 23.14 14.54
CA PHE A 277 -11.59 23.67 13.18
C PHE A 277 -12.93 23.67 12.44
N ASP A 278 -13.35 24.86 12.02
CA ASP A 278 -14.52 25.07 11.17
C ASP A 278 -14.16 24.83 9.69
N ALA A 279 -14.71 23.77 9.12
CA ALA A 279 -14.47 23.36 7.73
C ALA A 279 -15.09 24.27 6.65
N GLN A 280 -15.99 25.20 7.02
CA GLN A 280 -16.58 26.18 6.11
C GLN A 280 -15.78 27.49 6.10
N SER A 281 -15.46 28.02 7.27
CA SER A 281 -14.70 29.28 7.40
C SER A 281 -13.18 29.10 7.42
N PHE A 282 -12.69 27.85 7.50
CA PHE A 282 -11.28 27.49 7.68
C PHE A 282 -10.64 28.14 8.92
N ARG A 283 -11.45 28.32 9.98
CA ARG A 283 -11.02 28.95 11.23
C ARG A 283 -10.71 27.94 12.32
N PHE A 284 -9.61 28.17 13.03
CA PHE A 284 -9.26 27.47 14.26
C PHE A 284 -9.71 28.29 15.49
N THR A 285 -10.23 27.59 16.48
CA THR A 285 -10.58 28.14 17.80
C THR A 285 -9.96 27.24 18.85
N ARG A 286 -9.19 27.81 19.79
CA ARG A 286 -8.70 27.07 20.96
C ARG A 286 -9.90 26.65 21.81
N ILE A 287 -9.88 25.42 22.30
CA ILE A 287 -10.90 24.87 23.21
C ILE A 287 -10.22 24.31 24.45
N ASP A 288 -10.99 24.16 25.53
CA ASP A 288 -10.53 23.52 26.77
C ASP A 288 -10.28 22.01 26.56
N PRO A 289 -9.34 21.41 27.31
CA PRO A 289 -9.14 19.96 27.30
C PRO A 289 -10.38 19.24 27.90
N PRO A 290 -10.53 17.93 27.65
CA PRO A 290 -11.56 17.11 28.31
C PRO A 290 -11.52 17.18 29.84
N ASP A 291 -12.63 16.84 30.49
CA ASP A 291 -12.72 16.96 31.95
C ASP A 291 -11.72 16.02 32.67
N GLY A 292 -11.06 16.56 33.70
CA GLY A 292 -10.01 15.87 34.46
C GLY A 292 -8.59 15.97 33.87
N LEU A 293 -8.42 16.54 32.67
CA LEU A 293 -7.09 16.84 32.11
C LEU A 293 -6.65 18.28 32.43
N ALA A 294 -5.35 18.46 32.65
CA ALA A 294 -4.79 19.76 33.02
C ALA A 294 -4.83 20.77 31.86
N SER A 295 -5.21 22.01 32.15
CA SER A 295 -5.21 23.10 31.17
C SER A 295 -3.80 23.65 30.93
N SER A 296 -3.38 23.70 29.66
CA SER A 296 -2.17 24.41 29.20
C SER A 296 -2.36 25.95 29.30
N PRO A 297 -1.32 26.82 29.20
CA PRO A 297 -1.24 28.10 29.91
C PRO A 297 -2.23 29.19 29.45
N SER A 298 -2.29 30.26 30.26
CA SER A 298 -3.18 31.44 30.26
C SER A 298 -4.20 31.57 29.11
N PRO A 299 -5.50 31.78 29.41
CA PRO A 299 -6.53 32.10 28.41
C PRO A 299 -6.24 33.32 27.52
N SER A 300 -5.28 34.17 27.91
CA SER A 300 -4.93 35.40 27.18
C SER A 300 -3.98 35.22 25.99
N ALA A 301 -3.33 34.06 25.85
CA ALA A 301 -2.35 33.81 24.78
C ALA A 301 -3.04 33.34 23.48
N ASN A 302 -2.72 33.97 22.35
CA ASN A 302 -3.25 33.63 21.02
C ASN A 302 -2.60 32.35 20.44
N LEU A 303 -2.70 31.22 21.14
CA LEU A 303 -2.13 29.94 20.72
C LEU A 303 -2.75 29.35 19.43
N THR A 304 -3.65 30.07 18.74
CA THR A 304 -4.03 29.71 17.36
C THR A 304 -2.93 30.07 16.35
N SER A 305 -2.05 31.03 16.70
CA SER A 305 -0.94 31.48 15.85
C SER A 305 0.01 30.33 15.46
N LEU A 306 0.40 29.45 16.38
CA LEU A 306 1.21 28.25 16.05
C LEU A 306 0.57 27.35 14.99
N ILE A 307 -0.77 27.24 14.97
CA ILE A 307 -1.50 26.44 13.98
C ILE A 307 -1.59 27.19 12.64
N TYR A 308 -1.65 28.52 12.68
CA TYR A 308 -1.72 29.36 11.50
C TYR A 308 -0.38 29.56 10.80
N TYR A 309 0.75 29.36 11.47
CA TYR A 309 2.07 29.37 10.82
C TYR A 309 2.12 28.41 9.62
N ALA A 310 2.41 28.97 8.44
CA ALA A 310 2.29 28.27 7.16
C ALA A 310 3.62 27.71 6.61
N GLY A 311 4.74 28.08 7.24
CA GLY A 311 6.09 27.67 6.86
C GLY A 311 6.45 26.26 7.31
N ARG A 312 7.76 26.00 7.30
CA ARG A 312 8.38 24.72 7.68
C ARG A 312 8.80 24.75 9.13
N TRP A 313 8.42 23.72 9.85
CA TRP A 313 8.98 23.39 11.16
C TRP A 313 10.29 22.66 10.89
N GLY A 314 11.41 23.40 10.93
CA GLY A 314 12.72 22.92 10.52
C GLY A 314 13.32 23.60 9.30
N ASP A 315 14.60 23.30 9.08
CA ASP A 315 15.45 23.74 7.98
C ASP A 315 14.84 23.55 6.57
N ALA A 316 15.34 24.35 5.63
CA ALA A 316 15.25 24.02 4.21
C ALA A 316 16.21 22.85 3.87
N GLN A 317 15.88 22.04 2.87
CA GLN A 317 16.75 20.95 2.42
C GLN A 317 18.12 21.50 2.02
N TRP A 318 19.18 21.00 2.65
CA TRP A 318 20.54 21.42 2.32
C TRP A 318 20.90 21.10 0.86
N PRO A 319 21.61 21.99 0.16
CA PRO A 319 22.05 21.76 -1.21
C PRO A 319 23.11 20.65 -1.29
N ASP A 320 23.23 20.03 -2.45
CA ASP A 320 24.20 18.94 -2.72
C ASP A 320 25.68 19.36 -2.56
N SER A 321 25.93 20.66 -2.41
CA SER A 321 27.23 21.26 -2.12
C SER A 321 27.52 21.51 -0.64
N ASP A 322 26.54 21.33 0.27
CA ASP A 322 26.78 21.41 1.72
C ASP A 322 27.60 20.19 2.16
N PRO A 323 28.73 20.34 2.88
CA PRO A 323 29.60 19.23 3.26
C PRO A 323 28.94 18.22 4.21
N ARG A 324 27.81 18.56 4.83
CA ARG A 324 27.01 17.68 5.69
C ARG A 324 25.91 16.95 4.93
N GLN A 325 25.52 17.45 3.75
CA GLN A 325 24.55 16.79 2.89
C GLN A 325 25.19 15.58 2.23
N ASP A 326 24.45 14.48 2.20
CA ASP A 326 24.83 13.28 1.48
C ASP A 326 23.70 12.85 0.55
N THR A 327 24.04 12.20 -0.55
CA THR A 327 23.03 11.67 -1.47
C THR A 327 23.38 10.25 -1.83
N VAL A 328 22.48 9.30 -1.59
CA VAL A 328 22.68 7.90 -1.96
C VAL A 328 22.92 7.81 -3.47
N PRO A 329 24.10 7.38 -3.94
CA PRO A 329 24.39 7.30 -5.36
C PRO A 329 23.38 6.39 -6.08
N LYS A 330 22.95 6.79 -7.28
CA LYS A 330 21.93 6.11 -8.12
C LYS A 330 20.47 6.17 -7.61
N PHE A 331 20.22 6.42 -6.31
CA PHE A 331 18.86 6.50 -5.75
C PHE A 331 18.37 7.93 -5.52
N GLY A 332 19.28 8.89 -5.29
CA GLY A 332 18.92 10.31 -5.12
C GLY A 332 18.31 10.66 -3.76
N LEU A 333 18.19 9.69 -2.84
CA LEU A 333 17.77 9.92 -1.46
C LEU A 333 18.79 10.86 -0.78
N LYS A 334 18.29 11.95 -0.21
CA LYS A 334 19.08 12.91 0.56
C LYS A 334 19.23 12.43 1.98
N ARG A 335 20.39 12.71 2.58
CA ARG A 335 20.58 12.54 4.02
C ARG A 335 19.68 13.52 4.73
N PHE A 336 19.86 14.82 4.47
CA PHE A 336 19.06 15.86 5.10
C PHE A 336 17.94 16.36 4.19
N ASN A 337 16.69 16.33 4.66
CA ASN A 337 15.48 16.81 3.98
C ASN A 337 15.03 18.17 4.54
N ALA A 338 14.07 18.80 3.86
CA ALA A 338 13.41 20.00 4.38
C ALA A 338 12.35 19.64 5.43
N GLY A 339 12.28 20.40 6.52
CA GLY A 339 11.26 20.27 7.55
C GLY A 339 9.82 20.35 6.99
N PRO A 340 8.86 19.63 7.59
CA PRO A 340 7.47 19.58 7.16
C PRO A 340 6.71 20.86 7.54
N THR A 341 5.61 21.10 6.84
CA THR A 341 4.64 22.13 7.22
C THR A 341 3.67 21.61 8.28
N GLY A 342 3.23 22.48 9.20
CA GLY A 342 2.42 22.12 10.36
C GLY A 342 0.98 21.63 10.11
N PRO A 343 0.21 21.34 11.18
CA PRO A 343 -1.07 20.63 11.16
C PRO A 343 -2.13 21.16 10.16
N ARG A 344 -2.23 22.49 9.97
CA ARG A 344 -3.17 23.12 9.02
C ARG A 344 -3.08 22.58 7.59
N HIS A 345 -1.93 22.02 7.20
CA HIS A 345 -1.69 21.51 5.86
C HIS A 345 -1.92 19.99 5.70
N LYS A 346 -2.23 19.24 6.77
CA LYS A 346 -2.35 17.77 6.77
C LYS A 346 -3.73 17.24 6.29
N HIS A 347 -4.40 17.99 5.41
CA HIS A 347 -5.73 17.72 4.83
C HIS A 347 -6.81 17.38 5.87
N LEU A 348 -7.22 18.37 6.67
CA LEU A 348 -8.16 18.21 7.78
C LEU A 348 -9.59 17.86 7.33
N VAL A 349 -10.06 18.42 6.21
CA VAL A 349 -11.39 18.10 5.64
C VAL A 349 -11.27 16.89 4.72
N ARG A 350 -11.93 15.78 5.08
CA ARG A 350 -11.86 14.49 4.35
C ARG A 350 -13.25 13.88 4.16
N LYS A 351 -13.55 13.30 3.00
CA LYS A 351 -14.74 12.44 2.82
C LYS A 351 -14.56 11.12 3.54
N GLY A 352 -13.48 10.39 3.23
CA GLY A 352 -13.09 9.13 3.88
C GLY A 352 -12.25 9.32 5.15
N LEU A 353 -11.67 8.24 5.67
CA LEU A 353 -10.64 8.30 6.71
C LEU A 353 -9.30 8.82 6.13
N LYS A 354 -8.99 8.42 4.90
CA LYS A 354 -7.81 8.87 4.13
C LYS A 354 -8.02 10.25 3.48
N PRO A 355 -6.95 11.00 3.16
CA PRO A 355 -7.04 12.24 2.37
C PRO A 355 -7.70 12.02 1.00
N ASP A 356 -8.53 12.99 0.57
CA ASP A 356 -9.28 12.89 -0.69
C ASP A 356 -8.42 13.13 -1.94
N GLN A 357 -7.35 13.93 -1.82
CA GLN A 357 -6.35 14.13 -2.86
C GLN A 357 -5.14 13.25 -2.55
N ARG A 358 -5.01 12.11 -3.23
CA ARG A 358 -3.76 11.34 -3.20
C ARG A 358 -2.68 12.06 -4.00
N ARG A 359 -1.44 12.05 -3.50
CA ARG A 359 -0.27 12.41 -4.30
C ARG A 359 -0.26 11.52 -5.54
N LYS A 360 -0.11 12.10 -6.73
CA LYS A 360 0.20 11.31 -7.93
C LYS A 360 1.62 10.75 -7.75
N MET A 361 1.72 9.54 -7.20
CA MET A 361 2.99 8.81 -7.14
C MET A 361 3.61 8.74 -8.53
N GLY A 362 4.93 8.90 -8.60
CA GLY A 362 5.66 8.61 -9.83
C GLY A 362 5.42 7.16 -10.24
N TRP A 363 5.39 6.88 -11.55
CA TRP A 363 5.14 5.52 -12.05
C TRP A 363 6.10 4.48 -11.43
N THR A 364 7.35 4.88 -11.18
CA THR A 364 8.38 4.10 -10.50
C THR A 364 8.02 3.80 -9.03
N GLU A 365 7.61 4.81 -8.26
CA GLU A 365 7.21 4.65 -6.85
C GLU A 365 5.96 3.75 -6.74
N TRP A 366 4.95 4.01 -7.57
CA TRP A 366 3.71 3.23 -7.61
C TRP A 366 3.96 1.76 -7.96
N PHE A 367 4.88 1.50 -8.89
CA PHE A 367 5.25 0.14 -9.26
C PHE A 367 5.86 -0.60 -8.07
N VAL A 368 6.83 0.00 -7.37
CA VAL A 368 7.48 -0.69 -6.25
C VAL A 368 6.59 -0.78 -5.02
N ASP A 369 5.78 0.25 -4.71
CA ASP A 369 4.75 0.19 -3.66
C ASP A 369 3.75 -0.96 -3.90
N LYS A 370 3.28 -1.15 -5.13
CA LYS A 370 2.35 -2.26 -5.45
C LYS A 370 3.03 -3.62 -5.38
N MET A 371 4.32 -3.71 -5.69
CA MET A 371 5.11 -4.93 -5.53
C MET A 371 5.41 -5.25 -4.05
N ALA A 372 5.71 -4.24 -3.23
CA ALA A 372 5.95 -4.38 -1.79
C ALA A 372 4.66 -4.65 -0.98
N THR A 373 3.56 -3.97 -1.30
CA THR A 373 2.24 -4.19 -0.67
C THR A 373 1.66 -5.58 -1.02
N ALA A 374 2.02 -6.13 -2.19
CA ALA A 374 1.72 -7.51 -2.56
C ALA A 374 2.59 -8.54 -1.80
N PHE A 375 3.73 -8.12 -1.22
CA PHE A 375 4.76 -8.99 -0.65
C PHE A 375 4.65 -9.21 0.87
N LEU A 376 4.17 -8.23 1.65
CA LEU A 376 4.25 -8.29 3.13
C LEU A 376 2.93 -8.34 3.92
N MET A 377 1.76 -8.13 3.31
CA MET A 377 0.48 -8.19 4.04
C MET A 377 -0.24 -9.54 3.94
N GLY A 378 0.06 -10.40 4.91
CA GLY A 378 -0.86 -11.37 5.53
C GLY A 378 -1.29 -12.56 4.66
N GLY A 379 -0.38 -13.53 4.46
CA GLY A 379 -0.74 -14.84 3.91
C GLY A 379 -1.03 -15.88 4.99
N HIS A 380 -1.79 -16.93 4.66
CA HIS A 380 -1.97 -18.11 5.52
C HIS A 380 -0.62 -18.83 5.72
N ASP A 381 -0.37 -19.40 6.91
CA ASP A 381 0.79 -20.27 7.17
C ASP A 381 0.62 -21.59 6.41
N PHE A 382 1.11 -21.66 5.17
CA PHE A 382 1.05 -22.85 4.33
C PHE A 382 2.44 -23.47 4.14
N LYS A 383 2.60 -24.74 4.51
CA LYS A 383 3.84 -25.51 4.47
C LYS A 383 3.60 -26.78 3.65
N PRO A 384 4.24 -26.94 2.47
CA PRO A 384 3.97 -28.06 1.56
C PRO A 384 4.03 -29.44 2.24
N ASP A 385 5.11 -29.69 3.00
CA ASP A 385 5.34 -30.97 3.68
C ASP A 385 4.28 -31.29 4.78
N ARG A 386 3.47 -30.31 5.21
CA ARG A 386 2.39 -30.46 6.21
C ARG A 386 0.99 -30.44 5.58
N ASP A 387 0.77 -29.56 4.60
CA ASP A 387 -0.56 -29.16 4.15
C ASP A 387 -0.95 -29.68 2.77
N ILE A 388 -0.01 -30.26 2.01
CA ILE A 388 -0.36 -31.04 0.81
C ILE A 388 -0.76 -32.44 1.30
N PRO A 389 -2.01 -32.88 1.05
CA PRO A 389 -2.49 -34.19 1.48
C PRO A 389 -1.81 -35.30 0.67
N ASP A 390 -2.00 -36.55 1.09
CA ASP A 390 -1.65 -37.69 0.24
C ASP A 390 -2.39 -37.65 -1.11
N LEU A 391 -1.66 -37.84 -2.20
CA LEU A 391 -2.14 -37.73 -3.57
C LEU A 391 -2.26 -39.10 -4.25
N THR A 392 -2.35 -40.20 -3.49
CA THR A 392 -2.52 -41.55 -4.05
C THR A 392 -3.72 -41.60 -4.99
N GLY A 393 -3.50 -42.14 -6.18
CA GLY A 393 -4.52 -42.22 -7.24
C GLY A 393 -4.75 -40.93 -8.03
N LYS A 394 -4.15 -39.78 -7.66
CA LYS A 394 -4.35 -38.50 -8.34
C LYS A 394 -3.47 -38.35 -9.57
N VAL A 395 -4.06 -37.88 -10.67
CA VAL A 395 -3.33 -37.51 -11.91
C VAL A 395 -3.26 -36.00 -12.07
N ILE A 396 -2.07 -35.48 -12.36
CA ILE A 396 -1.75 -34.05 -12.31
C ILE A 396 -1.06 -33.60 -13.60
N ILE A 397 -1.47 -32.45 -14.17
CA ILE A 397 -0.77 -31.80 -15.29
C ILE A 397 -0.28 -30.42 -14.84
N VAL A 398 0.99 -30.10 -15.13
CA VAL A 398 1.56 -28.76 -14.90
C VAL A 398 2.16 -28.23 -16.19
N THR A 399 1.60 -27.14 -16.74
CA THR A 399 2.13 -26.49 -17.95
C THR A 399 3.35 -25.63 -17.61
N GLY A 400 4.40 -25.65 -18.43
CA GLY A 400 5.65 -24.94 -18.17
C GLY A 400 6.47 -25.53 -17.03
N GLY A 401 6.31 -26.83 -16.74
CA GLY A 401 6.95 -27.50 -15.61
C GLY A 401 8.47 -27.72 -15.73
N ASN A 402 9.10 -27.32 -16.83
CA ASN A 402 10.53 -27.57 -17.08
C ASN A 402 11.49 -26.53 -16.47
N ALA A 403 10.98 -25.47 -15.82
CA ALA A 403 11.78 -24.43 -15.17
C ALA A 403 10.97 -23.64 -14.13
N GLY A 404 11.66 -22.88 -13.27
CA GLY A 404 11.06 -21.89 -12.35
C GLY A 404 9.92 -22.45 -11.49
N LEU A 405 8.82 -21.69 -11.40
CA LEU A 405 7.62 -22.02 -10.62
C LEU A 405 7.03 -23.39 -10.94
N GLY A 406 6.95 -23.75 -12.23
CA GLY A 406 6.36 -25.02 -12.65
C GLY A 406 7.20 -26.21 -12.19
N LEU A 407 8.51 -26.11 -12.32
CA LEU A 407 9.45 -27.15 -11.87
C LEU A 407 9.40 -27.33 -10.36
N GLU A 408 9.39 -26.24 -9.61
CA GLU A 408 9.26 -26.31 -8.15
C GLU A 408 7.92 -26.89 -7.70
N THR A 409 6.83 -26.51 -8.39
CA THR A 409 5.50 -27.04 -8.09
C THR A 409 5.47 -28.56 -8.25
N ILE A 410 6.09 -29.08 -9.32
CA ILE A 410 6.26 -30.53 -9.51
C ILE A 410 7.16 -31.12 -8.41
N ARG A 411 8.29 -30.47 -8.05
CA ARG A 411 9.19 -30.92 -6.97
C ARG A 411 8.47 -31.12 -5.65
N GLN A 412 7.63 -30.17 -5.25
CA GLN A 412 6.87 -30.29 -4.00
C GLN A 412 5.79 -31.38 -4.13
N ILE A 413 4.96 -31.33 -5.18
CA ILE A 413 3.88 -32.31 -5.42
C ILE A 413 4.40 -33.76 -5.46
N ALA A 414 5.57 -34.01 -6.06
CA ALA A 414 6.13 -35.35 -6.20
C ALA A 414 6.43 -36.06 -4.87
N LYS A 415 6.55 -35.33 -3.76
CA LYS A 415 6.77 -35.89 -2.41
C LYS A 415 5.53 -36.57 -1.81
N HIS A 416 4.33 -36.30 -2.33
CA HIS A 416 3.06 -36.67 -1.70
C HIS A 416 2.33 -37.81 -2.43
N ASN A 417 3.08 -38.78 -2.95
CA ASN A 417 2.55 -40.01 -3.60
C ASN A 417 1.53 -39.82 -4.77
N PRO A 418 1.64 -38.82 -5.66
CA PRO A 418 0.74 -38.69 -6.80
C PRO A 418 0.89 -39.89 -7.76
N ALA A 419 -0.23 -40.39 -8.28
CA ALA A 419 -0.22 -41.54 -9.19
C ALA A 419 0.47 -41.22 -10.53
N HIS A 420 0.34 -40.00 -11.05
CA HIS A 420 1.11 -39.55 -12.20
C HIS A 420 1.19 -38.01 -12.27
N ILE A 421 2.37 -37.48 -12.61
CA ILE A 421 2.55 -36.06 -12.97
C ILE A 421 2.99 -35.94 -14.43
N TYR A 422 2.26 -35.14 -15.22
CA TYR A 422 2.64 -34.75 -16.56
C TYR A 422 3.29 -33.37 -16.54
N LEU A 423 4.60 -33.34 -16.81
CA LEU A 423 5.37 -32.13 -17.02
C LEU A 423 5.16 -31.67 -18.46
N ALA A 424 4.26 -30.71 -18.66
CA ALA A 424 3.91 -30.24 -20.00
C ALA A 424 4.75 -29.03 -20.42
N GLY A 425 5.27 -29.02 -21.65
CA GLY A 425 6.09 -27.90 -22.16
C GLY A 425 6.56 -28.08 -23.60
N ARG A 426 7.29 -27.09 -24.11
CA ARG A 426 7.70 -27.02 -25.53
C ARG A 426 8.95 -27.81 -25.88
N SER A 427 9.97 -27.73 -25.01
CA SER A 427 11.29 -28.31 -25.28
C SER A 427 11.41 -29.66 -24.59
N LYS A 428 11.39 -30.73 -25.41
CA LYS A 428 11.54 -32.12 -24.93
C LYS A 428 12.81 -32.31 -24.13
N GLU A 429 13.94 -31.85 -24.67
CA GLU A 429 15.25 -31.90 -24.01
C GLU A 429 15.25 -31.23 -22.62
N ARG A 430 14.65 -30.03 -22.49
CA ARG A 430 14.56 -29.34 -21.19
C ARG A 430 13.60 -30.03 -20.23
N GLY A 431 12.49 -30.58 -20.74
CA GLY A 431 11.55 -31.38 -19.95
C GLY A 431 12.19 -32.64 -19.39
N GLU A 432 12.84 -33.44 -20.25
CA GLU A 432 13.52 -34.68 -19.86
C GLU A 432 14.68 -34.42 -18.89
N LYS A 433 15.48 -33.35 -19.10
CA LYS A 433 16.52 -32.93 -18.15
C LYS A 433 15.93 -32.53 -16.78
N ALA A 434 14.78 -31.86 -16.76
CA ALA A 434 14.11 -31.48 -15.51
C ALA A 434 13.56 -32.71 -14.76
N ILE A 435 12.95 -33.67 -15.47
CA ILE A 435 12.49 -34.94 -14.89
C ILE A 435 13.66 -35.73 -14.29
N GLU A 436 14.79 -35.79 -14.99
CA GLU A 436 15.98 -36.49 -14.52
C GLU A 436 16.62 -35.81 -13.29
N ALA A 437 16.59 -34.47 -13.21
CA ALA A 437 17.02 -33.74 -12.02
C ALA A 437 16.14 -34.07 -10.81
N LEU A 438 14.81 -34.02 -10.98
CA LEU A 438 13.85 -34.36 -9.91
C LEU A 438 14.07 -35.77 -9.36
N ARG A 439 14.28 -36.77 -10.23
CA ARG A 439 14.58 -38.16 -9.83
C ARG A 439 15.85 -38.26 -8.97
N LYS A 440 16.88 -37.46 -9.27
CA LYS A 440 18.17 -37.47 -8.53
C LYS A 440 18.10 -36.78 -7.18
N GLU A 441 17.18 -35.83 -7.00
CA GLU A 441 16.98 -35.08 -5.74
C GLU A 441 16.32 -35.92 -4.62
N GLY A 442 16.20 -37.24 -4.79
CA GLY A 442 15.55 -38.11 -3.82
C GLY A 442 14.02 -38.14 -3.95
N ALA A 443 13.45 -37.69 -5.08
CA ALA A 443 12.04 -37.89 -5.41
C ALA A 443 11.76 -39.35 -5.81
N SER A 444 11.97 -40.26 -4.87
CA SER A 444 11.29 -41.55 -4.90
C SER A 444 9.78 -41.32 -4.80
N ILE A 445 9.02 -42.10 -5.60
CA ILE A 445 7.59 -42.46 -5.49
C ILE A 445 6.67 -41.94 -6.61
N ALA A 446 6.85 -40.73 -7.17
CA ALA A 446 5.95 -40.23 -8.23
C ALA A 446 6.38 -40.61 -9.68
N PRO A 447 5.50 -41.24 -10.49
CA PRO A 447 5.70 -41.36 -11.94
C PRO A 447 5.59 -39.99 -12.62
N ILE A 448 6.65 -39.54 -13.31
CA ILE A 448 6.68 -38.27 -14.05
C ILE A 448 6.97 -38.50 -15.53
N SER A 449 6.08 -38.03 -16.40
CA SER A 449 6.22 -38.07 -17.86
C SER A 449 6.29 -36.66 -18.46
N TYR A 450 7.04 -36.51 -19.55
CA TYR A 450 7.02 -35.30 -20.37
C TYR A 450 5.80 -35.31 -21.30
N LEU A 451 5.07 -34.19 -21.37
CA LEU A 451 3.98 -33.98 -22.32
C LEU A 451 4.35 -32.86 -23.30
N PRO A 452 4.57 -33.15 -24.60
CA PRO A 452 4.87 -32.12 -25.60
C PRO A 452 3.69 -31.16 -25.76
N LEU A 453 3.88 -29.88 -25.47
CA LEU A 453 2.83 -28.86 -25.48
C LEU A 453 3.42 -27.47 -25.82
N ASP A 454 3.09 -26.96 -27.00
CA ASP A 454 3.23 -25.54 -27.35
C ASP A 454 1.88 -24.83 -27.30
N LEU A 455 1.72 -23.95 -26.31
CA LEU A 455 0.51 -23.15 -26.13
C LEU A 455 0.33 -22.05 -27.19
N SER A 456 1.28 -21.87 -28.10
CA SER A 456 1.18 -20.98 -29.27
C SER A 456 0.79 -21.71 -30.58
N SER A 457 0.36 -22.97 -30.48
CA SER A 457 -0.13 -23.81 -31.57
C SER A 457 -1.30 -24.69 -31.11
N PHE A 458 -2.48 -24.48 -31.68
CA PHE A 458 -3.70 -25.24 -31.38
C PHE A 458 -3.57 -26.70 -31.81
N ASP A 459 -2.81 -27.00 -32.86
CA ASP A 459 -2.52 -28.39 -33.26
C ASP A 459 -1.59 -29.07 -32.25
N SER A 460 -0.59 -28.37 -31.70
CA SER A 460 0.20 -28.91 -30.59
C SER A 460 -0.64 -29.16 -29.34
N ILE A 461 -1.59 -28.27 -29.03
CA ILE A 461 -2.51 -28.44 -27.90
C ILE A 461 -3.41 -29.67 -28.10
N LYS A 462 -4.00 -29.85 -29.29
CA LYS A 462 -4.81 -31.02 -29.63
C LYS A 462 -4.01 -32.32 -29.54
N ALA A 463 -2.80 -32.36 -30.09
CA ALA A 463 -1.91 -33.51 -30.02
C ALA A 463 -1.51 -33.85 -28.58
N ALA A 464 -1.23 -32.85 -27.73
CA ALA A 464 -0.95 -33.05 -26.32
C ALA A 464 -2.13 -33.68 -25.58
N VAL A 465 -3.35 -33.18 -25.80
CA VAL A 465 -4.55 -33.73 -25.15
C VAL A 465 -4.88 -35.14 -25.64
N GLN A 466 -4.66 -35.43 -26.93
CA GLN A 466 -4.83 -36.77 -27.48
C GLN A 466 -3.85 -37.77 -26.83
N SER A 467 -2.55 -37.44 -26.81
CA SER A 467 -1.51 -38.27 -26.18
C SER A 467 -1.75 -38.47 -24.67
N PHE A 468 -2.26 -37.44 -23.98
CA PHE A 468 -2.70 -37.58 -22.59
C PHE A 468 -3.89 -38.55 -22.45
N LYS A 469 -4.93 -38.42 -23.28
CA LYS A 469 -6.12 -39.29 -23.24
C LYS A 469 -5.84 -40.75 -23.59
N GLU A 470 -4.85 -41.01 -24.44
CA GLU A 470 -4.33 -42.35 -24.72
C GLU A 470 -3.62 -42.98 -23.51
N SER A 471 -3.03 -42.15 -22.64
CA SER A 471 -2.24 -42.57 -21.47
C SER A 471 -3.02 -42.57 -20.16
N SER A 472 -4.03 -41.70 -20.01
CA SER A 472 -4.82 -41.53 -18.80
C SER A 472 -6.29 -41.22 -19.10
N GLN A 473 -7.17 -41.82 -18.31
CA GLN A 473 -8.62 -41.55 -18.32
C GLN A 473 -9.09 -40.76 -17.08
N ARG A 474 -8.13 -40.16 -16.35
CA ARG A 474 -8.31 -39.41 -15.10
C ARG A 474 -7.47 -38.13 -15.10
N LEU A 475 -8.01 -37.04 -14.57
CA LEU A 475 -7.27 -35.79 -14.31
C LEU A 475 -7.87 -35.07 -13.10
N ASP A 476 -7.15 -35.05 -11.98
CA ASP A 476 -7.61 -34.46 -10.72
C ASP A 476 -7.14 -33.00 -10.55
N LEU A 477 -5.98 -32.64 -11.10
CA LEU A 477 -5.42 -31.28 -10.98
C LEU A 477 -4.76 -30.80 -12.27
N LEU A 478 -5.24 -29.67 -12.80
CA LEU A 478 -4.62 -28.94 -13.91
C LEU A 478 -4.05 -27.61 -13.42
N ILE A 479 -2.74 -27.43 -13.55
CA ILE A 479 -2.06 -26.16 -13.24
C ILE A 479 -1.62 -25.50 -14.54
N ASN A 480 -2.38 -24.48 -14.96
CA ASN A 480 -2.09 -23.60 -16.08
C ASN A 480 -1.04 -22.56 -15.66
N ASN A 481 0.20 -23.03 -15.46
CA ASN A 481 1.34 -22.28 -14.94
C ASN A 481 2.16 -21.56 -16.03
N ALA A 482 2.18 -22.09 -17.25
CA ALA A 482 3.02 -21.57 -18.32
C ALA A 482 2.74 -20.10 -18.66
N GLY A 483 3.74 -19.41 -19.20
CA GLY A 483 3.52 -18.12 -19.82
C GLY A 483 4.79 -17.51 -20.37
N ILE A 484 4.59 -16.53 -21.23
CA ILE A 484 5.62 -15.65 -21.78
C ILE A 484 5.31 -14.20 -21.40
N MET A 485 6.37 -13.41 -21.25
CA MET A 485 6.30 -11.99 -20.87
C MET A 485 7.37 -11.22 -21.64
N SER A 486 7.04 -9.99 -22.04
CA SER A 486 7.98 -9.04 -22.65
C SER A 486 8.68 -9.55 -23.91
N THR A 487 8.03 -10.43 -24.66
CA THR A 487 8.48 -10.81 -25.99
C THR A 487 8.31 -9.63 -26.96
N PRO A 488 9.02 -9.64 -28.12
CA PRO A 488 8.69 -8.82 -29.26
C PRO A 488 7.22 -8.98 -29.70
N ASP A 489 6.75 -8.12 -30.59
CA ASP A 489 5.44 -8.31 -31.20
C ASP A 489 5.43 -9.45 -32.22
N GLY A 490 4.28 -10.12 -32.33
CA GLY A 490 4.16 -11.38 -33.04
C GLY A 490 2.76 -11.96 -32.88
N LEU A 491 2.52 -13.06 -33.60
CA LEU A 491 1.26 -13.81 -33.58
C LEU A 491 1.53 -15.27 -33.21
N THR A 492 0.54 -15.94 -32.61
CA THR A 492 0.45 -17.42 -32.63
C THR A 492 0.12 -17.90 -34.05
N GLN A 493 0.12 -19.22 -34.28
CA GLN A 493 -0.23 -19.80 -35.58
C GLN A 493 -1.67 -19.43 -36.02
N GLU A 494 -2.56 -19.19 -35.06
CA GLU A 494 -3.97 -18.85 -35.22
C GLU A 494 -4.22 -17.34 -35.39
N GLY A 495 -3.15 -16.52 -35.34
CA GLY A 495 -3.25 -15.08 -35.54
C GLY A 495 -3.58 -14.25 -34.29
N TYR A 496 -3.49 -14.81 -33.09
CA TYR A 496 -3.62 -14.04 -31.84
C TYR A 496 -2.31 -13.36 -31.45
N GLU A 497 -2.36 -12.18 -30.84
CA GLU A 497 -1.19 -11.51 -30.24
C GLU A 497 -0.41 -12.50 -29.36
N ILE A 498 0.90 -12.63 -29.58
CA ILE A 498 1.69 -13.76 -29.07
C ILE A 498 1.57 -14.00 -27.56
N GLN A 499 1.55 -12.97 -26.71
CA GLN A 499 1.42 -13.14 -25.25
C GLN A 499 -0.01 -13.51 -24.84
N PHE A 500 -1.03 -12.83 -25.37
CA PHE A 500 -2.43 -13.15 -25.14
C PHE A 500 -2.78 -14.57 -25.65
N GLY A 501 -2.35 -14.90 -26.86
CA GLY A 501 -2.53 -16.21 -27.48
C GLY A 501 -1.89 -17.33 -26.65
N THR A 502 -0.62 -17.17 -26.26
CA THR A 502 0.09 -18.21 -25.47
C THR A 502 -0.42 -18.31 -24.03
N ASN A 503 -0.64 -17.19 -23.35
CA ASN A 503 -0.94 -17.18 -21.91
C ASN A 503 -2.40 -17.48 -21.58
N HIS A 504 -3.33 -17.07 -22.46
CA HIS A 504 -4.78 -17.20 -22.30
C HIS A 504 -5.37 -18.16 -23.34
N MET A 505 -5.34 -17.86 -24.64
CA MET A 505 -6.07 -18.68 -25.65
C MET A 505 -5.62 -20.15 -25.68
N GLY A 506 -4.32 -20.40 -25.65
CA GLY A 506 -3.76 -21.75 -25.62
C GLY A 506 -4.15 -22.52 -24.35
N HIS A 507 -4.15 -21.85 -23.19
CA HIS A 507 -4.63 -22.46 -21.94
C HIS A 507 -6.15 -22.66 -21.93
N ALA A 508 -6.92 -21.76 -22.55
CA ALA A 508 -8.36 -21.89 -22.66
C ALA A 508 -8.73 -23.13 -23.51
N LEU A 509 -8.10 -23.30 -24.68
CA LEU A 509 -8.28 -24.51 -25.50
C LEU A 509 -7.81 -25.77 -24.78
N PHE A 510 -6.62 -25.76 -24.17
CA PHE A 510 -6.09 -26.91 -23.43
C PHE A 510 -7.02 -27.32 -22.28
N THR A 511 -7.56 -26.33 -21.54
CA THR A 511 -8.52 -26.56 -20.46
C THR A 511 -9.83 -27.13 -21.02
N GLN A 512 -10.42 -26.52 -22.04
CA GLN A 512 -11.68 -26.97 -22.65
C GLN A 512 -11.61 -28.41 -23.17
N LEU A 513 -10.52 -28.78 -23.86
CA LEU A 513 -10.32 -30.14 -24.37
C LEU A 513 -10.09 -31.17 -23.25
N LEU A 514 -9.66 -30.74 -22.05
CA LEU A 514 -9.49 -31.57 -20.86
C LEU A 514 -10.72 -31.58 -19.92
N LEU A 515 -11.61 -30.59 -19.99
CA LEU A 515 -12.80 -30.51 -19.13
C LEU A 515 -13.63 -31.81 -19.13
N PRO A 516 -13.88 -32.53 -20.25
CA PRO A 516 -14.64 -33.78 -20.21
C PRO A 516 -14.04 -34.86 -19.30
N VAL A 517 -12.71 -35.01 -19.29
CA VAL A 517 -12.03 -35.99 -18.41
C VAL A 517 -11.93 -35.49 -16.96
N MET A 518 -11.81 -34.19 -16.75
CA MET A 518 -11.87 -33.60 -15.41
C MET A 518 -13.28 -33.73 -14.79
N LYS A 519 -14.35 -33.49 -15.56
CA LYS A 519 -15.74 -33.70 -15.12
C LYS A 519 -16.03 -35.17 -14.81
N LYS A 520 -15.56 -36.09 -15.65
CA LYS A 520 -15.63 -37.54 -15.36
C LYS A 520 -14.90 -37.87 -14.04
N THR A 521 -13.73 -37.29 -13.82
CA THR A 521 -12.96 -37.45 -12.58
C THR A 521 -13.69 -36.85 -11.37
N ALA A 522 -14.39 -35.72 -11.54
CA ALA A 522 -15.14 -35.04 -10.48
C ALA A 522 -16.31 -35.87 -9.93
N ASN A 523 -16.90 -36.75 -10.76
CA ASN A 523 -17.92 -37.70 -10.32
C ASN A 523 -17.38 -38.76 -9.34
N GLU A 524 -16.06 -39.01 -9.34
CA GLU A 524 -15.38 -39.98 -8.46
C GLU A 524 -14.58 -39.31 -7.34
N ASN A 525 -14.17 -38.05 -7.53
CA ASN A 525 -13.37 -37.26 -6.59
C ASN A 525 -13.95 -35.84 -6.50
N PRO A 526 -14.55 -35.43 -5.36
CA PRO A 526 -15.16 -34.11 -5.23
C PRO A 526 -14.15 -32.95 -5.18
N ASP A 527 -12.84 -33.22 -5.09
CA ASP A 527 -11.79 -32.20 -5.13
C ASP A 527 -10.95 -32.32 -6.41
N VAL A 528 -11.58 -32.03 -7.54
CA VAL A 528 -10.90 -31.77 -8.83
C VAL A 528 -10.70 -30.26 -8.99
N ARG A 529 -9.50 -29.83 -9.38
CA ARG A 529 -9.14 -28.39 -9.43
C ARG A 529 -8.48 -27.96 -10.74
N ILE A 530 -8.74 -26.71 -11.13
CA ILE A 530 -8.00 -26.00 -12.18
C ILE A 530 -7.43 -24.71 -11.59
N VAL A 531 -6.10 -24.52 -11.69
CA VAL A 531 -5.39 -23.35 -11.17
C VAL A 531 -4.77 -22.57 -12.33
N PHE A 532 -5.24 -21.33 -12.55
CA PHE A 532 -4.69 -20.41 -13.55
C PHE A 532 -3.66 -19.46 -12.93
N LEU A 533 -2.44 -19.43 -13.46
CA LEU A 533 -1.47 -18.42 -13.04
C LEU A 533 -1.72 -17.10 -13.77
N SER A 534 -2.18 -16.13 -12.98
CA SER A 534 -2.21 -14.71 -13.33
C SER A 534 -0.95 -14.00 -12.81
N SER A 535 -1.01 -12.69 -12.57
CA SER A 535 0.06 -11.84 -12.02
C SER A 535 -0.51 -10.51 -11.54
N GLY A 536 0.13 -9.84 -10.58
CA GLY A 536 -0.16 -8.43 -10.25
C GLY A 536 0.03 -7.47 -11.45
N ALA A 537 0.70 -7.93 -12.50
CA ALA A 537 0.73 -7.27 -13.81
C ALA A 537 -0.65 -7.13 -14.48
N GLU A 538 -1.71 -7.78 -13.98
CA GLU A 538 -3.11 -7.52 -14.38
C GLU A 538 -3.46 -6.02 -14.28
N GLY A 539 -2.92 -5.33 -13.26
CA GLY A 539 -3.07 -3.89 -13.08
C GLY A 539 -2.41 -3.02 -14.16
N TRP A 540 -1.63 -3.59 -15.08
CA TRP A 540 -1.09 -2.89 -16.25
C TRP A 540 -2.07 -2.84 -17.43
N ALA A 541 -3.19 -3.58 -17.40
CA ALA A 541 -4.13 -3.58 -18.51
C ALA A 541 -4.65 -2.14 -18.82
N PRO A 542 -4.86 -1.79 -20.10
CA PRO A 542 -5.44 -0.51 -20.46
C PRO A 542 -6.88 -0.40 -19.95
N LYS A 543 -7.39 0.83 -19.78
CA LYS A 543 -8.76 1.07 -19.27
C LYS A 543 -9.84 0.32 -20.04
N ASP A 544 -9.69 0.22 -21.36
CA ASP A 544 -10.48 -0.69 -22.18
C ASP A 544 -9.68 -1.96 -22.43
N THR A 545 -9.82 -2.91 -21.48
CA THR A 545 -9.02 -4.13 -21.36
C THR A 545 -9.02 -4.98 -22.62
N TYR A 546 -10.18 -5.10 -23.28
CA TYR A 546 -10.38 -5.99 -24.42
C TYR A 546 -10.86 -5.20 -25.63
N GLN A 547 -9.92 -4.91 -26.52
CA GLN A 547 -10.17 -4.49 -27.91
C GLN A 547 -9.92 -5.71 -28.79
N PHE A 548 -10.93 -6.58 -28.91
CA PHE A 548 -10.79 -7.93 -29.45
C PHE A 548 -10.17 -7.97 -30.86
N ASP A 549 -10.54 -7.05 -31.74
CA ASP A 549 -9.94 -6.95 -33.07
C ASP A 549 -8.43 -6.74 -33.02
N LYS A 550 -7.93 -5.96 -32.04
CA LYS A 550 -6.49 -5.75 -31.85
C LYS A 550 -5.79 -6.99 -31.32
N LEU A 551 -6.47 -7.84 -30.55
CA LEU A 551 -5.92 -9.12 -30.07
C LEU A 551 -5.71 -10.12 -31.22
N LYS A 552 -6.27 -9.88 -32.40
CA LYS A 552 -6.01 -10.61 -33.66
C LYS A 552 -4.97 -9.90 -34.54
N THR A 553 -4.10 -9.09 -33.92
CA THR A 553 -2.97 -8.39 -34.56
C THR A 553 -1.72 -8.50 -33.69
N LYS A 554 -0.55 -8.14 -34.24
CA LYS A 554 0.70 -8.07 -33.47
C LYS A 554 0.66 -7.02 -32.35
N MET A 555 -0.20 -6.01 -32.48
CA MET A 555 -0.28 -4.83 -31.60
C MET A 555 1.07 -4.10 -31.40
N PRO A 556 1.79 -3.70 -32.48
CA PRO A 556 3.13 -3.11 -32.37
C PRO A 556 3.14 -1.81 -31.54
N GLU A 557 2.09 -0.99 -31.68
CA GLU A 557 1.88 0.26 -30.91
C GLU A 557 1.57 0.02 -29.42
N THR A 558 1.40 -1.23 -28.98
CA THR A 558 1.08 -1.58 -27.60
C THR A 558 2.29 -2.19 -26.91
N ALA A 559 2.95 -1.40 -26.06
CA ALA A 559 4.12 -1.82 -25.30
C ALA A 559 3.91 -3.19 -24.63
N SER A 560 4.93 -4.07 -24.71
CA SER A 560 4.79 -5.50 -24.40
C SER A 560 4.23 -5.80 -23.00
N ARG A 561 4.51 -4.95 -22.00
CA ARG A 561 3.93 -5.00 -20.65
C ARG A 561 2.39 -4.90 -20.62
N TYR A 562 1.79 -4.09 -21.49
CA TYR A 562 0.34 -3.93 -21.54
C TYR A 562 -0.33 -5.14 -22.18
N ARG A 563 0.29 -5.71 -23.22
CA ARG A 563 -0.15 -6.97 -23.85
C ARG A 563 -0.10 -8.14 -22.84
N TYR A 564 0.98 -8.22 -22.06
CA TYR A 564 1.08 -9.14 -20.93
C TYR A 564 -0.03 -8.91 -19.88
N GLY A 565 -0.26 -7.67 -19.46
CA GLY A 565 -1.31 -7.32 -18.48
C GLY A 565 -2.71 -7.75 -18.93
N ILE A 566 -3.06 -7.51 -20.21
CA ILE A 566 -4.32 -8.00 -20.80
C ILE A 566 -4.43 -9.53 -20.68
N SER A 567 -3.36 -10.26 -21.02
CA SER A 567 -3.34 -11.74 -20.91
C SER A 567 -3.53 -12.24 -19.47
N LYS A 568 -3.11 -11.45 -18.46
CA LYS A 568 -3.21 -11.83 -17.04
C LYS A 568 -4.55 -11.44 -16.42
N VAL A 569 -5.17 -10.32 -16.83
CA VAL A 569 -6.61 -10.09 -16.54
C VAL A 569 -7.46 -11.19 -17.21
N ALA A 570 -7.11 -11.62 -18.42
CA ALA A 570 -7.84 -12.66 -19.13
C ALA A 570 -7.87 -13.99 -18.37
N ASN A 571 -6.74 -14.45 -17.85
CA ASN A 571 -6.67 -15.65 -17.01
C ASN A 571 -7.55 -15.55 -15.74
N ILE A 572 -7.67 -14.36 -15.12
CA ILE A 572 -8.52 -14.15 -13.94
C ILE A 572 -10.00 -14.25 -14.33
N HIS A 573 -10.39 -13.50 -15.36
CA HIS A 573 -11.76 -13.50 -15.85
C HIS A 573 -12.21 -14.88 -16.33
N TYR A 574 -11.37 -15.59 -17.08
CA TYR A 574 -11.71 -16.91 -17.60
C TYR A 574 -11.82 -17.96 -16.49
N ALA A 575 -10.91 -17.94 -15.50
CA ALA A 575 -11.02 -18.79 -14.31
C ALA A 575 -12.34 -18.54 -13.54
N ALA A 576 -12.70 -17.27 -13.34
CA ALA A 576 -13.95 -16.90 -12.66
C ALA A 576 -15.21 -17.29 -13.47
N ALA A 577 -15.18 -17.16 -14.79
CA ALA A 577 -16.30 -17.52 -15.66
C ALA A 577 -16.46 -19.05 -15.82
N LEU A 578 -15.34 -19.80 -15.84
CA LEU A 578 -15.34 -21.26 -15.83
C LEU A 578 -15.84 -21.83 -14.50
N ALA A 579 -15.44 -21.26 -13.36
CA ALA A 579 -15.90 -21.67 -12.03
C ALA A 579 -17.43 -21.63 -11.91
N GLU A 580 -18.05 -20.57 -12.42
CA GLU A 580 -19.49 -20.36 -12.39
C GLU A 580 -20.26 -21.36 -13.28
N ARG A 581 -19.60 -21.89 -14.32
CA ARG A 581 -20.19 -22.80 -15.32
C ARG A 581 -19.85 -24.28 -15.11
N ASN A 582 -18.90 -24.57 -14.23
CA ASN A 582 -18.43 -25.91 -13.91
C ASN A 582 -18.30 -26.04 -12.38
N PRO A 583 -19.41 -25.89 -11.61
CA PRO A 583 -19.38 -25.89 -10.14
C PRO A 583 -18.87 -27.21 -9.53
N GLU A 584 -18.86 -28.30 -10.30
CA GLU A 584 -18.27 -29.59 -9.94
C GLU A 584 -16.72 -29.60 -9.97
N ILE A 585 -16.08 -28.56 -10.49
CA ILE A 585 -14.62 -28.38 -10.50
C ILE A 585 -14.27 -27.06 -9.82
N LYS A 586 -13.30 -27.10 -8.89
CA LYS A 586 -12.79 -25.90 -8.21
C LYS A 586 -11.82 -25.15 -9.12
N VAL A 587 -12.29 -24.10 -9.80
CA VAL A 587 -11.46 -23.29 -10.71
C VAL A 587 -11.06 -21.99 -10.03
N VAL A 588 -9.76 -21.70 -9.97
CA VAL A 588 -9.23 -20.49 -9.31
C VAL A 588 -8.10 -19.84 -10.11
N SER A 589 -7.82 -18.57 -9.82
CA SER A 589 -6.66 -17.87 -10.36
C SER A 589 -5.75 -17.36 -9.24
N VAL A 590 -4.44 -17.38 -9.47
CA VAL A 590 -3.43 -16.98 -8.49
C VAL A 590 -2.39 -16.04 -9.11
N HIS A 591 -1.97 -15.03 -8.36
CA HIS A 591 -0.71 -14.33 -8.62
C HIS A 591 0.39 -15.04 -7.82
N PRO A 592 1.48 -15.54 -8.43
CA PRO A 592 2.50 -16.31 -7.71
C PRO A 592 3.49 -15.46 -6.89
N GLY A 593 3.26 -14.15 -6.77
CA GLY A 593 4.28 -13.21 -6.29
C GLY A 593 5.26 -12.82 -7.40
N VAL A 594 6.36 -12.18 -7.02
CA VAL A 594 7.51 -11.91 -7.89
C VAL A 594 8.50 -13.04 -7.68
N VAL A 595 9.00 -13.68 -8.74
CA VAL A 595 9.74 -14.95 -8.62
C VAL A 595 10.90 -14.99 -9.59
N GLU A 596 12.05 -15.48 -9.13
CA GLU A 596 13.21 -15.76 -9.98
C GLU A 596 12.85 -16.86 -10.98
N THR A 597 12.63 -16.43 -12.23
CA THR A 597 12.23 -17.29 -13.35
C THR A 597 12.91 -16.81 -14.61
N ASN A 598 13.11 -17.70 -15.58
CA ASN A 598 13.73 -17.38 -16.87
C ASN A 598 12.95 -16.32 -17.69
N LEU A 599 11.71 -15.98 -17.30
CA LEU A 599 10.97 -14.84 -17.85
C LEU A 599 11.64 -13.50 -17.50
N ALA A 600 12.26 -13.40 -16.33
CA ALA A 600 13.02 -12.22 -15.94
C ALA A 600 14.31 -12.09 -16.75
N GLU A 601 15.06 -13.18 -16.94
CA GLU A 601 16.25 -13.20 -17.81
C GLU A 601 15.92 -12.73 -19.23
N SER A 602 14.75 -13.13 -19.75
CA SER A 602 14.26 -12.66 -21.05
C SER A 602 14.04 -11.14 -21.09
N ILE A 603 13.61 -10.50 -20.01
CA ILE A 603 13.52 -9.03 -19.94
C ILE A 603 14.90 -8.40 -19.78
N ILE A 604 15.72 -8.95 -18.88
CA ILE A 604 17.08 -8.46 -18.57
C ILE A 604 17.91 -8.38 -19.85
N ASN A 605 17.78 -9.38 -20.74
CA ASN A 605 18.58 -9.49 -21.96
C ASN A 605 17.97 -8.80 -23.19
N ASN A 606 16.65 -8.56 -23.24
CA ASN A 606 15.96 -8.04 -24.45
C ASN A 606 15.28 -6.66 -24.26
N SER A 607 15.55 -5.95 -23.17
CA SER A 607 15.03 -4.60 -22.95
C SER A 607 16.16 -3.58 -22.80
N ASN A 608 15.83 -2.29 -22.87
CA ASN A 608 16.86 -1.25 -22.69
C ASN A 608 17.46 -1.32 -21.28
N PHE A 609 18.70 -0.84 -21.12
CA PHE A 609 19.50 -0.99 -19.90
C PHE A 609 18.74 -0.68 -18.60
N LEU A 610 17.89 0.36 -18.60
CA LEU A 610 17.10 0.75 -17.44
C LEU A 610 16.02 -0.29 -17.09
N ILE A 611 15.29 -0.83 -18.07
CA ILE A 611 14.27 -1.86 -17.86
C ILE A 611 14.90 -3.21 -17.52
N GLY A 612 16.02 -3.56 -18.17
CA GLY A 612 16.76 -4.78 -17.90
C GLY A 612 17.33 -4.78 -16.47
N MET A 613 17.90 -3.66 -16.03
CA MET A 613 18.36 -3.46 -14.66
C MET A 613 17.19 -3.47 -13.66
N VAL A 614 16.06 -2.81 -13.95
CA VAL A 614 14.88 -2.82 -13.06
C VAL A 614 14.31 -4.23 -12.89
N VAL A 615 14.34 -5.09 -13.92
CA VAL A 615 13.88 -6.48 -13.76
C VAL A 615 14.94 -7.38 -13.14
N TYR A 616 16.24 -7.18 -13.39
CA TYR A 616 17.33 -7.86 -12.68
C TYR A 616 17.27 -7.59 -11.18
N LEU A 617 17.06 -6.33 -10.80
CA LEU A 617 16.86 -5.91 -9.41
C LEU A 617 15.52 -6.39 -8.88
N GLY A 618 14.45 -6.30 -9.67
CA GLY A 618 13.12 -6.81 -9.30
C GLY A 618 13.11 -8.31 -8.99
N THR A 619 13.84 -9.14 -9.76
CA THR A 619 14.04 -10.54 -9.36
C THR A 619 14.96 -10.66 -8.18
N LYS A 620 16.16 -10.06 -8.18
CA LYS A 620 17.09 -10.28 -7.06
C LYS A 620 16.54 -9.81 -5.71
N VAL A 621 15.69 -8.79 -5.67
CA VAL A 621 15.08 -8.21 -4.44
C VAL A 621 13.73 -8.82 -4.08
N ALA A 622 12.84 -9.03 -5.05
CA ALA A 622 11.47 -9.49 -4.76
C ALA A 622 11.24 -10.96 -5.12
N ALA A 623 12.21 -11.67 -5.70
CA ALA A 623 12.12 -13.12 -5.80
C ALA A 623 12.16 -13.74 -4.41
N VAL A 624 10.97 -14.10 -3.96
CA VAL A 624 10.84 -15.38 -3.29
C VAL A 624 11.48 -16.43 -4.20
N SER A 625 12.36 -17.27 -3.64
CA SER A 625 12.94 -18.38 -4.40
C SER A 625 11.80 -19.23 -4.98
N PRO A 626 12.02 -20.02 -6.06
CA PRO A 626 10.95 -20.81 -6.66
C PRO A 626 10.12 -21.57 -5.63
N GLN A 627 10.75 -22.08 -4.56
CA GLN A 627 10.13 -22.72 -3.39
C GLN A 627 9.00 -21.86 -2.79
N LYS A 628 9.30 -20.62 -2.42
CA LYS A 628 8.35 -19.71 -1.76
C LYS A 628 7.37 -19.05 -2.75
N GLY A 629 7.73 -18.95 -4.04
CA GLY A 629 6.79 -18.54 -5.10
C GLY A 629 5.75 -19.63 -5.43
N ALA A 630 6.16 -20.90 -5.44
CA ALA A 630 5.28 -22.03 -5.68
C ALA A 630 4.22 -22.18 -4.57
N LEU A 631 4.47 -21.69 -3.35
CA LEU A 631 3.53 -21.79 -2.23
C LEU A 631 2.11 -21.28 -2.56
N ASN A 632 1.94 -20.22 -3.36
CA ASN A 632 0.60 -19.72 -3.63
C ASN A 632 -0.19 -20.62 -4.62
N GLN A 633 0.49 -21.19 -5.62
CA GLN A 633 -0.16 -22.17 -6.51
C GLN A 633 -0.36 -23.52 -5.83
N LEU A 634 0.57 -23.96 -4.97
CA LEU A 634 0.39 -25.14 -4.11
C LEU A 634 -0.75 -24.96 -3.12
N TRP A 635 -0.85 -23.81 -2.45
CA TRP A 635 -1.97 -23.47 -1.57
C TRP A 635 -3.31 -23.53 -2.34
N ALA A 636 -3.39 -22.92 -3.52
CA ALA A 636 -4.59 -22.99 -4.35
C ALA A 636 -4.91 -24.42 -4.84
N SER A 637 -3.89 -25.22 -5.13
CA SER A 637 -4.03 -26.63 -5.52
C SER A 637 -4.51 -27.55 -4.40
N PHE A 638 -4.23 -27.24 -3.12
CA PHE A 638 -4.45 -28.23 -2.03
C PHE A 638 -5.22 -27.71 -0.81
N SER A 639 -5.11 -26.44 -0.44
CA SER A 639 -5.79 -25.90 0.76
C SER A 639 -7.32 -26.07 0.70
N PRO A 640 -7.98 -26.42 1.82
CA PRO A 640 -9.45 -26.48 1.90
C PRO A 640 -10.11 -25.10 1.80
N ASP A 641 -9.41 -24.02 2.17
CA ASP A 641 -9.92 -22.63 2.21
C ASP A 641 -10.12 -22.00 0.81
N VAL A 642 -9.82 -22.75 -0.24
CA VAL A 642 -9.83 -22.28 -1.63
C VAL A 642 -11.26 -22.21 -2.16
N ARG A 643 -11.75 -20.99 -2.37
CA ARG A 643 -13.06 -20.68 -2.95
C ARG A 643 -12.97 -20.65 -4.47
N SER A 644 -13.80 -21.44 -5.14
CA SER A 644 -13.93 -21.43 -6.60
C SER A 644 -14.28 -20.02 -7.12
N GLY A 645 -13.83 -19.69 -8.32
CA GLY A 645 -14.03 -18.41 -9.00
C GLY A 645 -13.25 -17.23 -8.43
N THR A 646 -12.39 -17.45 -7.43
CA THR A 646 -11.67 -16.38 -6.72
C THR A 646 -10.27 -16.15 -7.29
N PHE A 647 -9.83 -14.88 -7.29
CA PHE A 647 -8.45 -14.48 -7.55
C PHE A 647 -7.70 -14.26 -6.24
N TYR A 648 -6.54 -14.92 -6.10
CA TYR A 648 -5.74 -14.94 -4.88
C TYR A 648 -4.35 -14.33 -5.08
N HIS A 649 -3.93 -13.49 -4.13
CA HIS A 649 -2.56 -13.00 -3.98
C HIS A 649 -1.81 -13.84 -2.91
N PRO A 650 -0.46 -13.89 -2.94
CA PRO A 650 0.33 -14.69 -2.01
C PRO A 650 0.06 -14.32 -0.53
N VAL A 651 -0.26 -15.25 0.37
CA VAL A 651 -0.75 -16.64 0.14
C VAL A 651 -2.17 -16.73 0.67
N GLY A 652 -3.13 -17.08 -0.19
CA GLY A 652 -4.55 -17.15 0.17
C GLY A 652 -5.28 -15.81 0.35
N VAL A 653 -4.67 -14.69 -0.09
CA VAL A 653 -5.24 -13.34 0.14
C VAL A 653 -6.23 -12.94 -0.97
N THR A 654 -7.47 -12.63 -0.60
CA THR A 654 -8.51 -12.13 -1.51
C THR A 654 -8.70 -10.61 -1.41
N GLY A 655 -9.40 -10.00 -2.39
CA GLY A 655 -9.77 -8.57 -2.34
C GLY A 655 -8.61 -7.60 -2.62
N LYS A 656 -7.52 -8.09 -3.22
CA LYS A 656 -6.37 -7.29 -3.69
C LYS A 656 -6.32 -7.09 -5.21
N GLY A 657 -7.30 -7.64 -5.95
CA GLY A 657 -7.40 -7.46 -7.40
C GLY A 657 -7.71 -6.01 -7.76
N THR A 658 -7.27 -5.56 -8.94
CA THR A 658 -7.67 -4.23 -9.43
C THR A 658 -9.08 -4.24 -9.99
N ARG A 659 -9.66 -3.04 -10.16
CA ARG A 659 -10.91 -2.80 -10.90
C ARG A 659 -10.99 -3.46 -12.29
N PHE A 660 -9.86 -3.87 -12.87
CA PHE A 660 -9.84 -4.58 -14.15
C PHE A 660 -10.19 -6.05 -13.95
N SER A 661 -9.58 -6.71 -12.96
CA SER A 661 -9.85 -8.10 -12.58
C SER A 661 -11.24 -8.34 -11.97
N GLU A 662 -11.83 -7.31 -11.34
CA GLU A 662 -13.16 -7.37 -10.72
C GLU A 662 -14.31 -7.03 -11.70
N ASN A 663 -14.00 -6.74 -12.97
CA ASN A 663 -14.98 -6.25 -13.94
C ASN A 663 -15.81 -7.40 -14.57
N LYS A 664 -16.98 -7.68 -13.97
CA LYS A 664 -17.90 -8.73 -14.42
C LYS A 664 -18.36 -8.58 -15.87
N ASP A 665 -18.59 -7.38 -16.38
CA ASP A 665 -19.04 -7.19 -17.76
C ASP A 665 -17.93 -7.56 -18.76
N LYS A 666 -16.69 -7.13 -18.47
CA LYS A 666 -15.51 -7.51 -19.25
C LYS A 666 -15.15 -8.99 -19.07
N ARG A 667 -15.50 -9.62 -17.94
CA ARG A 667 -15.42 -11.07 -17.72
C ARG A 667 -16.31 -11.83 -18.70
N GLU A 668 -17.59 -11.48 -18.77
CA GLU A 668 -18.54 -12.14 -19.68
C GLU A 668 -18.23 -11.88 -21.16
N GLN A 669 -17.80 -10.66 -21.51
CA GLN A 669 -17.35 -10.34 -22.87
C GLN A 669 -16.15 -11.20 -23.28
N LEU A 670 -15.13 -11.33 -22.42
CA LEU A 670 -13.98 -12.19 -22.70
C LEU A 670 -14.39 -13.65 -22.82
N TYR A 671 -15.18 -14.16 -21.87
CA TYR A 671 -15.60 -15.56 -21.88
C TYR A 671 -16.33 -15.87 -23.19
N LYS A 672 -17.37 -15.10 -23.52
CA LYS A 672 -18.12 -15.29 -24.77
C LYS A 672 -17.20 -15.24 -25.99
N TRP A 673 -16.36 -14.23 -26.13
CA TRP A 673 -15.46 -14.10 -27.28
C TRP A 673 -14.45 -15.26 -27.36
N THR A 674 -13.91 -15.72 -26.22
CA THR A 674 -13.00 -16.87 -26.16
C THR A 674 -13.72 -18.14 -26.63
N GLU A 675 -14.94 -18.40 -26.15
CA GLU A 675 -15.71 -19.59 -26.57
C GLU A 675 -16.17 -19.50 -28.04
N ASP A 676 -16.50 -18.31 -28.54
CA ASP A 676 -16.85 -18.08 -29.94
C ASP A 676 -15.65 -18.39 -30.86
N GLU A 677 -14.44 -17.94 -30.50
CA GLU A 677 -13.19 -18.20 -31.23
C GLU A 677 -12.72 -19.66 -31.12
N LEU A 678 -12.90 -20.31 -29.96
CA LEU A 678 -12.51 -21.70 -29.77
C LEU A 678 -13.50 -22.71 -30.36
N ARG A 679 -14.73 -22.31 -30.70
CA ARG A 679 -15.82 -23.21 -31.15
C ARG A 679 -15.44 -24.15 -32.30
N SER A 680 -14.60 -23.71 -33.23
CA SER A 680 -14.12 -24.54 -34.37
C SER A 680 -12.97 -25.51 -34.01
N HIS A 681 -12.52 -25.52 -32.75
CA HIS A 681 -11.37 -26.28 -32.29
C HIS A 681 -11.69 -27.27 -31.17
N LEU A 682 -12.94 -27.29 -30.67
CA LEU A 682 -13.49 -28.24 -29.71
C LEU A 682 -14.21 -29.40 -30.42
#